data_AF-A0A5J4UCA0-F1
#
_entry.id   AF-A0A5J4UCA0-F1
#
_cell.length_a   1.000
_cell.length_b   1.000
_cell.length_c   1.000
_cell.angle_alpha   90.00
_cell.angle_beta   90.00
_cell.angle_gamma   90.00
#
_symmetry.space_group_name_H-M   'P 1'
#
loop_
_entity.id
_entity.type
_entity.pdbx_description
1 polymer ?
#
loop_
_entity_poly.entity_id
_entity_poly.type
_entity_poly.pdbx_seq_one_letter_code
_entity_poly.pdbx_strand_id
1 'polypeptide(L)'
;KNTSFINNEYKFSFGSFVRRTTTPQYTLTVQDKLSPGTPLFDVKSGSLSLTDLDIEHYGSNVKNLDEGIINFKSEVEEDFTDVTLVLTGIKIKQKDWKVTQYKPFVVFASETASISITGSTFDKATIATDGVKIVNAKGFTFNTNKFLNISGSNGNEVILYVADVKATGTSRTILFDSNEFVGIGQSGAVKSVLLTEFSGEQPQYTPNDYTLRLNGNKFVGSVAARSGGLELLSSTFDLIVSNTIFFNNTGTLASDILVTGTTLNMFEYQFDNTISTPAYPSRVSVKIGTRDLSNAVINNQTQFLIIEGFDTSINTDYTTYLTIGEALHSAKLGNLDDEILIEYSPGRHLKDGLYYESLTIGNSVPVAGAVIYYPQKVAVYGKQGEMKPMIVRTTTSLFGFIVKDKGEFRLSNLHIMSNGVEVTNSALVDFSGEKLVIDDVEFVDNNHPLQNLINLVSFSDVSITNSYFRNTIATRVISATLAKDNSKLFISGNTFSNDEFMASYALSSAAIYVDQAHTGDVKISGNIFKYLKVGASFAPIFAVGSSATIKIERNTFEDNTGGVSRAVILNGIGKGRIEDVILSNKIIKLKDVEAYKPVYYIDNEDYNYLIPEFANRRYVTKGTAPAGTVPEEVFDTVNAAISGTLDYVAAKLFINIIGGVDAYETITINKPLINLEITGIEHIEDKLAKKDDEPQFKYEEVLGVQLNATGSFIVGAYRSLNIKDLNITYKGPKTEFVFIVNEGGVLTVKNAVIDVPITEEETDEYVGYVKL
;
A
#
# COMPACT_ATOMS: atom_id res chain seq x y z
N LYS A 1 -41.22 36.63 15.02
CA LYS A 1 -42.53 37.24 15.36
C LYS A 1 -42.73 38.41 14.41
N ASN A 2 -43.74 38.32 13.53
CA ASN A 2 -44.27 39.28 12.56
C ASN A 2 -43.38 40.44 12.09
N THR A 3 -42.88 40.34 10.87
CA THR A 3 -42.62 41.48 9.98
C THR A 3 -42.95 41.05 8.55
N SER A 4 -44.07 41.57 8.03
CA SER A 4 -44.39 41.60 6.61
C SER A 4 -43.63 42.78 5.99
N PHE A 5 -42.86 42.54 4.92
CA PHE A 5 -42.27 43.63 4.13
C PHE A 5 -43.11 43.78 2.86
N ILE A 6 -43.85 44.90 2.78
CA ILE A 6 -44.59 45.31 1.59
C ILE A 6 -43.83 46.49 0.97
N ASN A 7 -43.68 46.42 -0.35
CA ASN A 7 -43.16 47.42 -1.28
C ASN A 7 -43.20 48.88 -0.81
N ASN A 8 -42.05 49.55 -0.90
CA ASN A 8 -41.86 50.75 -1.73
C ASN A 8 -40.36 51.11 -1.74
N GLU A 9 -39.91 51.66 -2.85
CA GLU A 9 -38.59 52.28 -3.12
C GLU A 9 -37.68 52.49 -1.90
N TYR A 10 -36.79 51.53 -1.62
CA TYR A 10 -35.63 51.77 -0.75
C TYR A 10 -34.44 50.93 -1.22
N LYS A 11 -33.28 51.59 -1.39
CA LYS A 11 -31.98 50.93 -1.36
C LYS A 11 -31.80 50.27 0.01
N PHE A 12 -32.11 48.99 0.12
CA PHE A 12 -31.66 48.18 1.26
C PHE A 12 -30.22 47.75 1.00
N SER A 13 -29.28 48.63 1.33
CA SER A 13 -27.96 48.17 1.75
C SER A 13 -28.17 47.52 3.12
N PHE A 14 -28.18 46.18 3.18
CA PHE A 14 -27.78 45.53 4.42
C PHE A 14 -26.31 45.92 4.62
N GLY A 15 -26.09 46.97 5.42
CA GLY A 15 -24.78 47.33 5.90
C GLY A 15 -24.10 46.06 6.39
N SER A 16 -22.92 45.80 5.85
CA SER A 16 -22.10 44.63 6.14
C SER A 16 -22.31 44.13 7.57
N PHE A 17 -22.83 42.91 7.73
CA PHE A 17 -22.69 42.20 9.01
C PHE A 17 -21.23 41.75 9.15
N VAL A 18 -20.31 42.70 9.35
CA VAL A 18 -18.98 42.37 9.87
C VAL A 18 -19.15 42.05 11.34
N ARG A 19 -19.36 40.76 11.65
CA ARG A 19 -19.37 40.27 13.02
C ARG A 19 -17.93 40.23 13.54
N ARG A 20 -17.46 41.34 14.15
CA ARG A 20 -16.40 41.24 15.16
C ARG A 20 -17.03 40.69 16.43
N THR A 21 -16.82 39.40 16.74
CA THR A 21 -16.48 38.90 18.09
C THR A 21 -16.54 37.37 18.19
N THR A 22 -15.65 36.87 19.05
CA THR A 22 -15.27 35.49 19.32
C THR A 22 -16.21 34.78 20.30
N THR A 23 -17.44 34.38 19.92
CA THR A 23 -18.26 33.31 20.58
C THR A 23 -19.61 33.05 19.87
N PRO A 24 -20.28 31.90 20.13
CA PRO A 24 -20.56 30.84 19.15
C PRO A 24 -21.39 31.24 17.91
N GLN A 25 -21.24 30.46 16.83
CA GLN A 25 -21.98 30.60 15.57
C GLN A 25 -23.46 30.25 15.76
N TYR A 26 -24.33 31.27 15.78
CA TYR A 26 -25.76 31.08 15.57
C TYR A 26 -26.03 31.27 14.08
N THR A 27 -26.43 30.21 13.37
CA THR A 27 -26.88 30.31 11.98
C THR A 27 -28.26 30.99 11.95
N LEU A 28 -28.41 32.05 11.14
CA LEU A 28 -29.70 32.70 10.96
C LEU A 28 -30.59 31.81 10.07
N THR A 29 -31.72 31.36 10.60
CA THR A 29 -32.71 30.58 9.84
C THR A 29 -33.95 31.44 9.55
N VAL A 30 -34.29 31.59 8.28
CA VAL A 30 -35.50 32.28 7.81
C VAL A 30 -36.52 31.25 7.32
N GLN A 31 -37.79 31.49 7.62
CA GLN A 31 -38.89 30.59 7.29
C GLN A 31 -40.05 31.39 6.69
N ASP A 32 -40.69 30.85 5.67
CA ASP A 32 -41.84 31.47 4.97
C ASP A 32 -43.19 30.83 5.33
N LYS A 33 -43.26 30.13 6.47
CA LYS A 33 -44.42 29.35 6.96
C LYS A 33 -45.80 30.03 6.81
N LEU A 34 -45.87 31.35 6.98
CA LEU A 34 -47.13 32.11 6.94
C LEU A 34 -47.55 32.50 5.51
N SER A 35 -46.63 32.52 4.55
CA SER A 35 -46.89 32.93 3.17
C SER A 35 -45.93 32.21 2.20
N PRO A 36 -45.99 30.87 2.11
CA PRO A 36 -45.07 30.10 1.25
C PRO A 36 -45.29 30.35 -0.25
N GLY A 37 -46.41 30.98 -0.61
CA GLY A 37 -46.76 31.34 -1.98
C GLY A 37 -46.14 32.66 -2.47
N THR A 38 -45.45 33.44 -1.63
CA THR A 38 -44.79 34.70 -2.01
C THR A 38 -43.27 34.55 -1.98
N PRO A 39 -42.51 35.20 -2.89
CA PRO A 39 -41.05 35.20 -2.78
C PRO A 39 -40.61 35.74 -1.42
N LEU A 40 -39.60 35.12 -0.84
CA LEU A 40 -39.00 35.61 0.41
C LEU A 40 -38.15 36.86 0.15
N PHE A 41 -37.50 36.89 -1.01
CA PHE A 41 -36.79 38.05 -1.54
C PHE A 41 -37.29 38.28 -2.97
N ASP A 42 -37.91 39.43 -3.23
CA ASP A 42 -38.36 39.85 -4.57
C ASP A 42 -37.66 41.16 -4.95
N VAL A 43 -36.67 41.07 -5.82
CA VAL A 43 -35.84 42.20 -6.24
C VAL A 43 -36.26 42.62 -7.64
N LYS A 44 -36.78 43.85 -7.74
CA LYS A 44 -37.18 44.49 -9.01
C LYS A 44 -36.17 45.51 -9.53
N SER A 45 -35.31 46.03 -8.65
CA SER A 45 -34.24 46.96 -8.99
C SER A 45 -33.13 46.94 -7.92
N GLY A 46 -31.90 47.25 -8.32
CA GLY A 46 -30.76 47.31 -7.41
C GLY A 46 -30.17 45.93 -7.08
N SER A 47 -29.14 45.92 -6.23
CA SER A 47 -28.37 44.70 -5.90
C SER A 47 -28.87 44.01 -4.63
N LEU A 48 -28.72 42.68 -4.58
CA LEU A 48 -28.98 41.89 -3.38
C LEU A 48 -27.76 41.01 -3.08
N SER A 49 -27.28 41.05 -1.84
CA SER A 49 -26.23 40.16 -1.36
C SER A 49 -26.71 39.43 -0.10
N LEU A 50 -26.68 38.11 -0.14
CA LEU A 50 -27.00 37.22 0.98
C LEU A 50 -25.77 36.36 1.30
N THR A 51 -25.44 36.22 2.58
CA THR A 51 -24.29 35.44 3.04
C THR A 51 -24.66 34.61 4.28
N ASP A 52 -24.28 33.32 4.29
CA ASP A 52 -24.42 32.39 5.43
C ASP A 52 -25.83 32.34 6.03
N LEU A 53 -26.84 32.19 5.16
CA LEU A 53 -28.26 32.17 5.52
C LEU A 53 -28.87 30.78 5.31
N ASP A 54 -29.58 30.27 6.31
CA ASP A 54 -30.42 29.07 6.17
C ASP A 54 -31.87 29.49 5.88
N ILE A 55 -32.47 28.93 4.83
CA ILE A 55 -33.87 29.13 4.45
C ILE A 55 -34.60 27.79 4.56
N GLU A 56 -35.62 27.71 5.42
CA GLU A 56 -36.57 26.59 5.41
C GLU A 56 -37.83 27.00 4.67
N HIS A 57 -38.01 26.46 3.47
CA HIS A 57 -39.20 26.69 2.65
C HIS A 57 -40.32 25.72 3.05
N TYR A 58 -41.50 26.25 3.34
CA TYR A 58 -42.72 25.47 3.49
C TYR A 58 -43.36 25.34 2.11
N GLY A 59 -43.60 24.14 1.61
CA GLY A 59 -44.22 23.97 0.29
C GLY A 59 -45.58 24.68 0.19
N SER A 60 -45.85 25.30 -0.95
CA SER A 60 -47.13 25.97 -1.23
C SER A 60 -47.92 25.20 -2.30
N ASN A 61 -49.23 25.06 -2.10
CA ASN A 61 -50.13 24.55 -3.16
C ASN A 61 -50.46 25.61 -4.23
N VAL A 62 -49.94 26.83 -4.08
CA VAL A 62 -50.15 27.92 -5.04
C VAL A 62 -49.20 27.73 -6.22
N LYS A 63 -49.78 27.49 -7.40
CA LYS A 63 -49.06 27.35 -8.68
C LYS A 63 -48.67 28.72 -9.23
N ASN A 64 -47.74 29.41 -8.59
CA ASN A 64 -47.09 30.57 -9.21
C ASN A 64 -45.72 30.10 -9.74
N LEU A 65 -45.72 29.63 -10.99
CA LEU A 65 -44.59 28.89 -11.58
C LEU A 65 -43.42 29.80 -11.99
N ASP A 66 -43.64 31.11 -12.04
CA ASP A 66 -42.68 32.06 -12.61
C ASP A 66 -41.83 32.80 -11.56
N GLU A 67 -42.08 32.59 -10.26
CA GLU A 67 -41.39 33.29 -9.18
C GLU A 67 -40.69 32.32 -8.22
N GLY A 68 -39.41 32.58 -7.95
CA GLY A 68 -38.63 31.79 -7.01
C GLY A 68 -38.87 32.14 -5.54
N ILE A 69 -38.25 31.37 -4.63
CA ILE A 69 -38.09 31.76 -3.22
C ILE A 69 -37.23 33.04 -3.15
N ILE A 70 -36.14 33.06 -3.91
CA ILE A 70 -35.38 34.26 -4.23
C ILE A 70 -35.70 34.59 -5.69
N ASN A 71 -36.33 35.74 -5.91
CA ASN A 71 -36.73 36.22 -7.22
C ASN A 71 -35.99 37.52 -7.52
N PHE A 72 -35.24 37.55 -8.62
CA PHE A 72 -34.54 38.73 -9.11
C PHE A 72 -34.95 38.93 -10.57
N LYS A 73 -35.81 39.90 -10.83
CA LYS A 73 -36.25 40.28 -12.18
C LYS A 73 -36.12 41.79 -12.30
N SER A 74 -35.02 42.24 -12.92
CA SER A 74 -34.74 43.67 -13.06
C SER A 74 -35.26 44.18 -14.41
N GLU A 75 -36.17 45.15 -14.35
CA GLU A 75 -36.74 45.83 -15.52
C GLU A 75 -36.02 47.17 -15.70
N VAL A 76 -34.97 47.19 -16.52
CA VAL A 76 -34.24 48.40 -16.99
C VAL A 76 -33.41 49.13 -15.91
N GLU A 77 -32.09 49.11 -16.09
CA GLU A 77 -31.13 49.84 -15.24
C GLU A 77 -30.10 50.60 -16.09
N GLU A 78 -30.56 51.47 -17.00
CA GLU A 78 -29.67 52.31 -17.82
C GLU A 78 -28.74 53.22 -16.98
N ASP A 79 -29.15 53.54 -15.74
CA ASP A 79 -28.44 54.47 -14.84
C ASP A 79 -27.57 53.80 -13.75
N PHE A 80 -27.57 52.46 -13.63
CA PHE A 80 -26.81 51.77 -12.58
C PHE A 80 -25.71 50.89 -13.15
N THR A 81 -24.46 51.24 -12.86
CA THR A 81 -23.32 50.36 -13.08
C THR A 81 -23.23 49.34 -11.92
N ASP A 82 -22.91 48.08 -12.24
CA ASP A 82 -22.57 47.00 -11.29
C ASP A 82 -23.70 46.36 -10.46
N VAL A 83 -24.94 46.35 -10.97
CA VAL A 83 -26.03 45.63 -10.29
C VAL A 83 -25.78 44.13 -10.27
N THR A 84 -25.88 43.52 -9.08
CA THR A 84 -25.54 42.10 -8.89
C THR A 84 -26.45 41.41 -7.87
N LEU A 85 -26.81 40.15 -8.14
CA LEU A 85 -27.29 39.19 -7.14
C LEU A 85 -26.12 38.33 -6.65
N VAL A 86 -25.80 38.37 -5.36
CA VAL A 86 -24.74 37.57 -4.73
C VAL A 86 -25.34 36.65 -3.67
N LEU A 87 -25.17 35.34 -3.82
CA LEU A 87 -25.58 34.31 -2.88
C LEU A 87 -24.34 33.53 -2.44
N THR A 88 -23.91 33.68 -1.18
CA THR A 88 -22.72 33.00 -0.65
C THR A 88 -23.08 32.16 0.57
N GLY A 89 -22.77 30.86 0.57
CA GLY A 89 -23.02 30.00 1.73
C GLY A 89 -24.50 29.85 2.09
N ILE A 90 -25.42 30.07 1.16
CA ILE A 90 -26.87 29.98 1.41
C ILE A 90 -27.29 28.52 1.45
N LYS A 91 -28.11 28.11 2.43
CA LYS A 91 -28.70 26.78 2.47
C LYS A 91 -30.20 26.86 2.35
N ILE A 92 -30.76 26.35 1.26
CA ILE A 92 -32.21 26.27 1.07
C ILE A 92 -32.63 24.81 1.18
N LYS A 93 -33.54 24.53 2.13
CA LYS A 93 -34.12 23.20 2.30
C LYS A 93 -35.64 23.28 2.37
N GLN A 94 -36.30 22.32 1.75
CA GLN A 94 -37.74 22.18 1.89
C GLN A 94 -38.04 21.48 3.24
N LYS A 95 -38.90 22.09 4.07
CA LYS A 95 -39.18 21.55 5.40
C LYS A 95 -39.91 20.21 5.34
N ASP A 96 -40.90 20.12 4.44
CA ASP A 96 -41.62 18.90 4.12
C ASP A 96 -41.31 18.49 2.68
N TRP A 97 -40.27 17.70 2.52
CA TRP A 97 -39.74 17.25 1.22
C TRP A 97 -40.71 16.35 0.45
N LYS A 98 -41.77 15.83 1.09
CA LYS A 98 -42.79 15.00 0.43
C LYS A 98 -43.82 15.83 -0.33
N VAL A 99 -43.92 17.13 -0.03
CA VAL A 99 -44.80 18.05 -0.74
C VAL A 99 -44.11 18.48 -2.03
N THR A 100 -44.85 18.60 -3.12
CA THR A 100 -44.29 19.17 -4.36
C THR A 100 -44.07 20.67 -4.20
N GLN A 101 -42.86 21.13 -4.44
CA GLN A 101 -42.48 22.54 -4.52
C GLN A 101 -42.77 23.06 -5.94
N TYR A 102 -43.71 24.01 -6.03
CA TYR A 102 -44.09 24.64 -7.30
C TYR A 102 -43.28 25.89 -7.65
N LYS A 103 -42.38 26.32 -6.76
CA LYS A 103 -41.52 27.48 -6.95
C LYS A 103 -40.07 27.05 -7.16
N PRO A 104 -39.33 27.70 -8.07
CA PRO A 104 -37.87 27.58 -8.08
C PRO A 104 -37.26 28.06 -6.76
N PHE A 105 -36.09 27.55 -6.40
CA PHE A 105 -35.28 28.10 -5.33
C PHE A 105 -34.82 29.51 -5.65
N VAL A 106 -34.31 29.71 -6.87
CA VAL A 106 -33.82 31.00 -7.35
C VAL A 106 -34.30 31.22 -8.78
N VAL A 107 -34.87 32.39 -9.05
CA VAL A 107 -35.13 32.90 -10.39
C VAL A 107 -34.35 34.18 -10.58
N PHE A 108 -33.52 34.24 -11.61
CA PHE A 108 -32.79 35.42 -12.04
C PHE A 108 -33.11 35.71 -13.51
N ALA A 109 -33.52 36.94 -13.82
CA ALA A 109 -33.68 37.43 -15.18
C ALA A 109 -33.31 38.92 -15.25
N SER A 110 -32.24 39.26 -15.98
CA SER A 110 -31.85 40.65 -16.23
C SER A 110 -30.76 40.69 -17.31
N GLU A 111 -30.87 41.62 -18.26
CA GLU A 111 -29.86 41.86 -19.30
C GLU A 111 -28.70 42.77 -18.83
N THR A 112 -28.89 43.46 -17.70
CA THR A 112 -27.98 44.50 -17.19
C THR A 112 -27.26 44.10 -15.91
N ALA A 113 -27.79 43.14 -15.15
CA ALA A 113 -27.25 42.70 -13.87
C ALA A 113 -26.44 41.41 -13.97
N SER A 114 -25.51 41.23 -13.04
CA SER A 114 -24.71 40.01 -12.86
C SER A 114 -25.28 39.11 -11.76
N ILE A 115 -24.90 37.82 -11.78
CA ILE A 115 -25.23 36.87 -10.71
C ILE A 115 -23.99 36.09 -10.26
N SER A 116 -23.87 35.91 -8.95
CA SER A 116 -22.87 35.05 -8.32
C SER A 116 -23.52 34.14 -7.28
N ILE A 117 -23.39 32.83 -7.43
CA ILE A 117 -23.81 31.84 -6.43
C ILE A 117 -22.59 30.99 -6.07
N THR A 118 -22.15 31.07 -4.81
CA THR A 118 -20.94 30.40 -4.33
C THR A 118 -21.18 29.66 -3.02
N GLY A 119 -20.69 28.42 -2.91
CA GLY A 119 -20.72 27.65 -1.67
C GLY A 119 -22.12 27.37 -1.12
N SER A 120 -23.16 27.50 -1.94
CA SER A 120 -24.56 27.40 -1.51
C SER A 120 -25.08 25.96 -1.66
N THR A 121 -26.01 25.56 -0.81
CA THR A 121 -26.61 24.21 -0.76
C THR A 121 -28.11 24.27 -0.98
N PHE A 122 -28.62 23.44 -1.89
CA PHE A 122 -30.04 23.22 -2.13
C PHE A 122 -30.35 21.75 -1.83
N ASP A 123 -31.21 21.47 -0.85
CA ASP A 123 -31.38 20.10 -0.31
C ASP A 123 -32.85 19.69 -0.17
N LYS A 124 -33.13 18.42 -0.54
CA LYS A 124 -34.36 17.68 -0.30
C LYS A 124 -35.62 18.40 -0.77
N ALA A 125 -35.94 18.27 -2.05
CA ALA A 125 -37.19 18.78 -2.61
C ALA A 125 -37.74 17.87 -3.72
N THR A 126 -39.06 17.89 -3.89
CA THR A 126 -39.71 17.41 -5.11
C THR A 126 -40.21 18.61 -5.88
N ILE A 127 -39.58 18.97 -7.00
CA ILE A 127 -39.88 20.20 -7.74
C ILE A 127 -40.87 19.95 -8.89
N ALA A 128 -41.77 20.90 -9.14
CA ALA A 128 -42.67 20.92 -10.30
C ALA A 128 -42.28 21.92 -11.38
N THR A 129 -41.28 22.75 -11.10
CA THR A 129 -40.66 23.73 -12.01
C THR A 129 -39.15 23.56 -11.96
N ASP A 130 -38.42 24.35 -12.75
CA ASP A 130 -36.97 24.41 -12.64
C ASP A 130 -36.53 24.76 -11.21
N GLY A 131 -35.42 24.19 -10.75
CA GLY A 131 -34.88 24.40 -9.41
C GLY A 131 -34.23 25.79 -9.28
N VAL A 132 -33.20 26.05 -10.07
CA VAL A 132 -32.56 27.37 -10.19
C VAL A 132 -32.61 27.77 -11.66
N LYS A 133 -33.17 28.95 -11.94
CA LYS A 133 -33.34 29.48 -13.29
C LYS A 133 -32.62 30.81 -13.42
N ILE A 134 -31.69 30.90 -14.37
CA ILE A 134 -30.87 32.09 -14.63
C ILE A 134 -30.96 32.42 -16.12
N VAL A 135 -31.44 33.62 -16.45
CA VAL A 135 -31.66 34.05 -17.83
C VAL A 135 -31.07 35.44 -18.07
N ASN A 136 -30.45 35.64 -19.23
CA ASN A 136 -29.95 36.94 -19.75
C ASN A 136 -28.83 37.64 -18.97
N ALA A 137 -28.25 37.01 -17.94
CA ALA A 137 -27.30 37.66 -17.03
C ALA A 137 -26.11 38.32 -17.76
N LYS A 138 -25.77 39.55 -17.38
CA LYS A 138 -24.60 40.28 -17.89
C LYS A 138 -23.27 39.65 -17.44
N GLY A 139 -23.29 38.96 -16.30
CA GLY A 139 -22.16 38.21 -15.75
C GLY A 139 -22.59 37.06 -14.86
N PHE A 140 -21.75 36.03 -14.78
CA PHE A 140 -22.10 34.75 -14.19
C PHE A 140 -20.93 34.15 -13.38
N THR A 141 -21.21 33.74 -12.15
CA THR A 141 -20.29 32.96 -11.31
C THR A 141 -21.09 31.87 -10.59
N PHE A 142 -20.66 30.61 -10.73
CA PHE A 142 -21.37 29.47 -10.15
C PHE A 142 -20.40 28.41 -9.65
N ASN A 143 -19.95 28.57 -8.40
CA ASN A 143 -18.79 27.87 -7.88
C ASN A 143 -19.08 27.15 -6.55
N THR A 144 -18.60 25.92 -6.37
CA THR A 144 -18.63 25.18 -5.10
C THR A 144 -20.03 24.95 -4.51
N ASN A 145 -21.08 24.98 -5.34
CA ASN A 145 -22.47 24.78 -4.90
C ASN A 145 -22.83 23.29 -4.80
N LYS A 146 -23.86 22.98 -4.02
CA LYS A 146 -24.33 21.61 -3.76
C LYS A 146 -25.84 21.50 -4.01
N PHE A 147 -26.26 20.55 -4.83
CA PHE A 147 -27.65 20.16 -5.03
C PHE A 147 -27.84 18.72 -4.60
N LEU A 148 -28.70 18.50 -3.60
CA LEU A 148 -28.76 17.23 -2.88
C LEU A 148 -30.20 16.72 -2.85
N ASN A 149 -30.41 15.48 -3.30
CA ASN A 149 -31.67 14.74 -3.17
C ASN A 149 -32.90 15.50 -3.70
N ILE A 150 -32.77 16.11 -4.88
CA ILE A 150 -33.85 16.87 -5.52
C ILE A 150 -34.44 16.02 -6.64
N SER A 151 -35.76 15.80 -6.63
CA SER A 151 -36.46 15.00 -7.64
C SER A 151 -37.48 15.83 -8.40
N GLY A 152 -37.75 15.47 -9.66
CA GLY A 152 -38.83 16.07 -10.45
C GLY A 152 -40.17 15.42 -10.12
N SER A 153 -41.25 16.18 -10.26
CA SER A 153 -42.61 15.67 -10.08
C SER A 153 -43.17 15.08 -11.38
N ASN A 154 -42.77 15.61 -12.54
CA ASN A 154 -43.30 15.25 -13.85
C ASN A 154 -42.24 14.78 -14.86
N GLY A 155 -40.95 14.89 -14.55
CA GLY A 155 -39.87 14.56 -15.49
C GLY A 155 -39.53 15.64 -16.51
N ASN A 156 -40.09 16.84 -16.34
CA ASN A 156 -39.90 17.98 -17.25
C ASN A 156 -39.05 19.09 -16.63
N GLU A 157 -38.78 19.00 -15.33
CA GLU A 157 -38.11 20.01 -14.53
C GLU A 157 -36.58 19.95 -14.72
N VAL A 158 -35.90 21.11 -14.72
CA VAL A 158 -34.44 21.18 -14.73
C VAL A 158 -33.91 21.61 -13.37
N ILE A 159 -32.85 20.98 -12.83
CA ILE A 159 -32.30 21.42 -11.54
C ILE A 159 -31.64 22.79 -11.66
N LEU A 160 -30.76 22.98 -12.63
CA LEU A 160 -30.12 24.25 -12.94
C LEU A 160 -30.31 24.58 -14.43
N TYR A 161 -31.13 25.58 -14.71
CA TYR A 161 -31.36 26.10 -16.05
C TYR A 161 -30.66 27.46 -16.22
N VAL A 162 -29.74 27.54 -17.18
CA VAL A 162 -28.97 28.74 -17.50
C VAL A 162 -29.16 29.07 -18.97
N ALA A 163 -29.73 30.23 -19.27
CA ALA A 163 -30.00 30.65 -20.64
C ALA A 163 -29.43 32.04 -20.94
N ASP A 164 -28.81 32.19 -22.12
CA ASP A 164 -28.40 33.47 -22.70
C ASP A 164 -27.57 34.37 -21.78
N VAL A 165 -26.74 33.76 -20.91
CA VAL A 165 -25.81 34.49 -20.04
C VAL A 165 -24.59 34.96 -20.83
N LYS A 166 -24.12 36.17 -20.53
CA LYS A 166 -22.97 36.80 -21.17
C LYS A 166 -21.71 36.56 -20.32
N ALA A 167 -20.61 36.21 -20.98
CA ALA A 167 -19.31 36.14 -20.33
C ALA A 167 -18.82 37.55 -19.95
N THR A 168 -18.24 37.70 -18.77
CA THR A 168 -17.63 38.95 -18.30
C THR A 168 -16.11 38.90 -18.45
N GLY A 169 -15.51 39.99 -18.94
CA GLY A 169 -14.06 40.13 -19.06
C GLY A 169 -13.54 39.85 -20.48
N THR A 170 -12.22 39.74 -20.62
CA THR A 170 -11.55 39.50 -21.91
C THR A 170 -11.64 38.04 -22.36
N SER A 171 -11.75 37.11 -21.40
CA SER A 171 -12.03 35.69 -21.66
C SER A 171 -13.53 35.48 -21.81
N ARG A 172 -13.98 35.16 -23.02
CA ARG A 172 -15.38 34.88 -23.37
C ARG A 172 -15.81 33.49 -22.88
N THR A 173 -15.62 33.21 -21.60
CA THR A 173 -15.82 31.90 -20.97
C THR A 173 -16.89 31.95 -19.89
N ILE A 174 -17.81 30.99 -19.92
CA ILE A 174 -18.78 30.72 -18.85
C ILE A 174 -18.27 29.53 -18.05
N LEU A 175 -18.01 29.70 -16.77
CA LEU A 175 -17.39 28.68 -15.92
C LEU A 175 -18.38 28.16 -14.85
N PHE A 176 -18.50 26.84 -14.79
CA PHE A 176 -19.07 26.10 -13.67
C PHE A 176 -17.92 25.38 -12.95
N ASP A 177 -17.63 25.79 -11.73
CA ASP A 177 -16.45 25.29 -11.00
C ASP A 177 -16.82 24.53 -9.73
N SER A 178 -16.38 23.29 -9.63
CA SER A 178 -16.37 22.50 -8.40
C SER A 178 -17.75 22.31 -7.73
N ASN A 179 -18.83 22.25 -8.52
CA ASN A 179 -20.19 22.03 -8.01
C ASN A 179 -20.50 20.53 -7.84
N GLU A 180 -21.37 20.18 -6.89
CA GLU A 180 -21.82 18.81 -6.63
C GLU A 180 -23.33 18.66 -6.84
N PHE A 181 -23.73 17.69 -7.66
CA PHE A 181 -25.12 17.28 -7.87
C PHE A 181 -25.25 15.82 -7.43
N VAL A 182 -25.93 15.56 -6.33
CA VAL A 182 -25.97 14.22 -5.71
C VAL A 182 -27.41 13.78 -5.46
N GLY A 183 -27.73 12.55 -5.88
CA GLY A 183 -29.04 11.94 -5.65
C GLY A 183 -30.18 12.63 -6.41
N ILE A 184 -29.87 13.27 -7.54
CA ILE A 184 -30.86 13.99 -8.33
C ILE A 184 -31.81 13.00 -9.01
N GLY A 185 -33.11 13.25 -8.94
CA GLY A 185 -34.12 12.48 -9.68
C GLY A 185 -34.41 11.07 -9.16
N GLN A 186 -33.78 10.62 -8.07
CA GLN A 186 -33.90 9.22 -7.61
C GLN A 186 -35.32 8.83 -7.19
N SER A 187 -36.13 9.78 -6.71
CA SER A 187 -37.54 9.54 -6.33
C SER A 187 -38.53 9.99 -7.41
N GLY A 188 -38.04 10.50 -8.53
CA GLY A 188 -38.83 11.05 -9.63
C GLY A 188 -37.88 11.76 -10.59
N ALA A 189 -37.76 11.24 -11.81
CA ALA A 189 -36.78 11.75 -12.78
C ALA A 189 -36.97 13.25 -13.03
N VAL A 190 -35.88 13.95 -13.32
CA VAL A 190 -35.89 15.33 -13.84
C VAL A 190 -35.77 15.30 -15.36
N LYS A 191 -35.93 16.42 -16.07
CA LYS A 191 -35.61 16.49 -17.50
C LYS A 191 -34.11 16.35 -17.71
N SER A 192 -33.34 17.25 -17.07
CA SER A 192 -31.88 17.34 -17.11
C SER A 192 -31.38 17.96 -15.80
N VAL A 193 -30.17 17.60 -15.37
CA VAL A 193 -29.59 18.15 -14.14
C VAL A 193 -29.12 19.58 -14.37
N LEU A 194 -28.19 19.79 -15.29
CA LEU A 194 -27.77 21.10 -15.76
C LEU A 194 -28.20 21.28 -17.21
N LEU A 195 -29.05 22.27 -17.50
CA LEU A 195 -29.40 22.68 -18.86
C LEU A 195 -28.81 24.06 -19.14
N THR A 196 -27.99 24.16 -20.17
CA THR A 196 -27.51 25.42 -20.71
C THR A 196 -28.11 25.65 -22.10
N GLU A 197 -28.62 26.86 -22.35
CA GLU A 197 -29.24 27.23 -23.61
C GLU A 197 -28.75 28.60 -24.10
N PHE A 198 -28.44 28.70 -25.39
CA PHE A 198 -28.04 29.95 -26.01
C PHE A 198 -28.84 30.14 -27.30
N SER A 199 -29.88 30.97 -27.21
CA SER A 199 -30.94 31.13 -28.21
C SER A 199 -30.75 32.37 -29.10
N GLY A 200 -29.93 33.33 -28.67
CA GLY A 200 -29.73 34.58 -29.40
C GLY A 200 -29.09 34.41 -30.78
N GLU A 201 -29.56 35.19 -31.76
CA GLU A 201 -28.78 35.57 -32.95
C GLU A 201 -27.55 36.35 -32.47
N GLN A 202 -26.54 35.64 -32.00
CA GLN A 202 -25.22 36.23 -31.81
C GLN A 202 -24.74 36.67 -33.20
N PRO A 203 -24.18 37.89 -33.36
CA PRO A 203 -23.65 38.35 -34.64
C PRO A 203 -22.77 37.27 -35.27
N GLN A 204 -22.69 37.20 -36.60
CA GLN A 204 -21.82 36.24 -37.32
C GLN A 204 -20.38 36.35 -36.78
N TYR A 205 -20.05 35.51 -35.80
CA TYR A 205 -18.75 35.45 -35.17
C TYR A 205 -18.10 34.12 -35.52
N THR A 206 -16.78 34.15 -35.61
CA THR A 206 -15.94 33.02 -35.96
C THR A 206 -16.07 31.90 -34.93
N PRO A 207 -15.98 30.63 -35.35
CA PRO A 207 -15.78 29.51 -34.42
C PRO A 207 -14.69 29.80 -33.38
N ASN A 208 -14.84 29.26 -32.17
CA ASN A 208 -13.90 29.35 -31.04
C ASN A 208 -13.90 30.66 -30.24
N ASP A 209 -14.90 31.52 -30.43
CA ASP A 209 -14.99 32.80 -29.74
C ASP A 209 -15.62 32.71 -28.33
N TYR A 210 -16.36 31.64 -28.01
CA TYR A 210 -17.04 31.47 -26.73
C TYR A 210 -16.97 30.03 -26.21
N THR A 211 -16.68 29.89 -24.91
CA THR A 211 -16.48 28.57 -24.30
C THR A 211 -17.36 28.39 -23.07
N LEU A 212 -18.10 27.28 -23.02
CA LEU A 212 -18.69 26.77 -21.79
C LEU A 212 -17.69 25.82 -21.14
N ARG A 213 -17.27 26.11 -19.92
CA ARG A 213 -16.30 25.31 -19.18
C ARG A 213 -16.92 24.72 -17.91
N LEU A 214 -16.82 23.40 -17.78
CA LEU A 214 -17.05 22.69 -16.54
C LEU A 214 -15.68 22.26 -15.99
N ASN A 215 -15.35 22.67 -14.77
CA ASN A 215 -14.12 22.26 -14.10
C ASN A 215 -14.44 21.69 -12.71
N GLY A 216 -13.93 20.49 -12.38
CA GLY A 216 -14.02 19.96 -11.01
C GLY A 216 -15.43 19.56 -10.55
N ASN A 217 -16.44 19.54 -11.43
CA ASN A 217 -17.83 19.27 -11.02
C ASN A 217 -18.04 17.77 -10.76
N LYS A 218 -19.06 17.43 -9.96
CA LYS A 218 -19.43 16.04 -9.65
C LYS A 218 -20.93 15.82 -9.82
N PHE A 219 -21.31 14.83 -10.62
CA PHE A 219 -22.68 14.40 -10.83
C PHE A 219 -22.81 12.94 -10.40
N VAL A 220 -23.57 12.68 -9.35
CA VAL A 220 -23.52 11.41 -8.61
C VAL A 220 -24.93 10.86 -8.40
N GLY A 221 -25.24 9.74 -9.04
CA GLY A 221 -26.49 9.02 -8.86
C GLY A 221 -27.70 9.75 -9.43
N SER A 222 -27.52 10.52 -10.51
CA SER A 222 -28.58 11.32 -11.13
C SER A 222 -29.51 10.48 -12.00
N VAL A 223 -30.81 10.81 -11.99
CA VAL A 223 -31.84 10.20 -12.85
C VAL A 223 -32.57 11.27 -13.63
N ALA A 224 -32.36 11.27 -14.95
CA ALA A 224 -32.93 12.26 -15.85
C ALA A 224 -33.61 11.63 -17.08
N ALA A 225 -34.60 12.32 -17.63
CA ALA A 225 -35.30 11.93 -18.84
C ALA A 225 -34.43 12.16 -20.08
N ARG A 226 -33.50 13.11 -20.07
CA ARG A 226 -32.62 13.40 -21.22
C ARG A 226 -31.16 13.17 -20.90
N SER A 227 -30.57 14.01 -20.04
CA SER A 227 -29.17 13.94 -19.63
C SER A 227 -29.01 13.92 -18.11
N GLY A 228 -28.31 12.92 -17.58
CA GLY A 228 -28.06 12.77 -16.15
C GLY A 228 -27.01 13.74 -15.59
N GLY A 229 -26.33 14.51 -16.45
CA GLY A 229 -25.38 15.55 -16.06
C GLY A 229 -25.67 16.88 -16.76
N LEU A 230 -24.93 17.17 -17.83
CA LEU A 230 -25.06 18.38 -18.64
C LEU A 230 -25.92 18.14 -19.89
N GLU A 231 -26.83 19.04 -20.18
CA GLU A 231 -27.45 19.24 -21.48
C GLU A 231 -27.10 20.64 -21.99
N LEU A 232 -26.50 20.72 -23.18
CA LEU A 232 -26.18 21.97 -23.87
C LEU A 232 -27.01 22.09 -25.14
N LEU A 233 -27.86 23.12 -25.20
CA LEU A 233 -28.61 23.53 -26.38
C LEU A 233 -27.89 24.73 -26.99
N SER A 234 -27.00 24.50 -27.96
CA SER A 234 -26.22 25.58 -28.56
C SER A 234 -25.73 25.27 -29.97
N SER A 235 -25.61 26.34 -30.75
CA SER A 235 -25.01 26.36 -32.09
C SER A 235 -23.80 27.32 -32.17
N THR A 236 -23.25 27.74 -31.03
CA THR A 236 -22.28 28.87 -30.96
C THR A 236 -21.16 28.73 -29.93
N PHE A 237 -21.10 27.64 -29.15
CA PHE A 237 -20.13 27.48 -28.04
C PHE A 237 -19.27 26.23 -28.18
N ASP A 238 -18.00 26.39 -27.82
CA ASP A 238 -17.15 25.26 -27.45
C ASP A 238 -17.54 24.73 -26.07
N LEU A 239 -17.33 23.44 -25.85
CA LEU A 239 -17.51 22.80 -24.55
C LEU A 239 -16.18 22.19 -24.09
N ILE A 240 -15.67 22.70 -22.98
CA ILE A 240 -14.51 22.13 -22.30
C ILE A 240 -14.96 21.57 -20.95
N VAL A 241 -14.86 20.26 -20.78
CA VAL A 241 -15.12 19.59 -19.51
C VAL A 241 -13.79 19.08 -18.98
N SER A 242 -13.44 19.51 -17.78
CA SER A 242 -12.15 19.22 -17.16
C SER A 242 -12.32 18.75 -15.72
N ASN A 243 -11.56 17.73 -15.30
CA ASN A 243 -11.52 17.23 -13.92
C ASN A 243 -12.91 16.92 -13.33
N THR A 244 -13.89 16.57 -14.18
CA THR A 244 -15.30 16.41 -13.79
C THR A 244 -15.62 14.93 -13.65
N ILE A 245 -16.39 14.55 -12.63
CA ILE A 245 -16.77 13.17 -12.35
C ILE A 245 -18.26 12.98 -12.57
N PHE A 246 -18.61 12.00 -13.40
CA PHE A 246 -19.95 11.49 -13.59
C PHE A 246 -20.02 10.06 -13.07
N PHE A 247 -20.83 9.81 -12.04
CA PHE A 247 -20.88 8.52 -11.38
C PHE A 247 -22.31 8.04 -11.19
N ASN A 248 -22.61 6.86 -11.74
CA ASN A 248 -23.89 6.18 -11.61
C ASN A 248 -25.09 7.02 -12.07
N ASN A 249 -24.90 7.84 -13.11
CA ASN A 249 -25.97 8.66 -13.68
C ASN A 249 -26.77 7.88 -14.74
N THR A 250 -28.00 8.32 -14.94
CA THR A 250 -28.91 7.79 -15.96
C THR A 250 -29.57 8.94 -16.74
N GLY A 251 -29.57 8.78 -18.06
CA GLY A 251 -30.37 9.57 -18.99
C GLY A 251 -30.87 8.67 -20.11
N THR A 252 -31.95 9.07 -20.81
CA THR A 252 -32.45 8.28 -21.94
C THR A 252 -31.75 8.62 -23.25
N LEU A 253 -31.24 9.85 -23.38
CA LEU A 253 -30.52 10.29 -24.59
C LEU A 253 -29.01 10.24 -24.42
N ALA A 254 -28.51 10.62 -23.24
CA ALA A 254 -27.14 10.46 -22.81
C ALA A 254 -27.09 10.29 -21.30
N SER A 255 -26.22 9.44 -20.76
CA SER A 255 -26.11 9.25 -19.31
C SER A 255 -25.57 10.51 -18.63
N ASP A 256 -24.65 11.24 -19.27
CA ASP A 256 -23.89 12.30 -18.63
C ASP A 256 -23.91 13.63 -19.39
N ILE A 257 -23.58 13.63 -20.69
CA ILE A 257 -23.47 14.86 -21.47
C ILE A 257 -24.26 14.72 -22.78
N LEU A 258 -25.19 15.65 -23.00
CA LEU A 258 -25.95 15.77 -24.23
C LEU A 258 -25.72 17.16 -24.83
N VAL A 259 -25.26 17.22 -26.07
CA VAL A 259 -25.16 18.48 -26.82
C VAL A 259 -26.07 18.39 -28.05
N THR A 260 -26.94 19.38 -28.24
CA THR A 260 -27.81 19.47 -29.42
C THR A 260 -27.80 20.88 -30.01
N GLY A 261 -27.81 20.97 -31.34
CA GLY A 261 -27.71 22.23 -32.09
C GLY A 261 -27.63 21.99 -33.60
N THR A 262 -27.57 23.07 -34.39
CA THR A 262 -27.62 23.03 -35.87
C THR A 262 -26.25 23.09 -36.55
N THR A 263 -25.19 23.54 -35.86
CA THR A 263 -23.83 23.78 -36.42
C THR A 263 -22.72 23.06 -35.64
N LEU A 264 -23.02 21.87 -35.13
CA LEU A 264 -22.17 21.14 -34.17
C LEU A 264 -20.76 20.76 -34.68
N ASN A 265 -20.51 20.75 -35.99
CA ASN A 265 -19.21 20.35 -36.54
C ASN A 265 -18.18 21.48 -36.55
N MET A 266 -18.57 22.71 -36.17
CA MET A 266 -17.69 23.89 -36.20
C MET A 266 -17.02 24.18 -34.86
N PHE A 267 -17.42 23.51 -33.77
CA PHE A 267 -16.99 23.82 -32.40
C PHE A 267 -16.13 22.73 -31.80
N GLU A 268 -15.33 23.12 -30.82
CA GLU A 268 -14.47 22.24 -30.05
C GLU A 268 -15.22 21.60 -28.88
N TYR A 269 -15.02 20.29 -28.71
CA TYR A 269 -15.54 19.52 -27.59
C TYR A 269 -14.38 18.77 -26.96
N GLN A 270 -13.92 19.27 -25.82
CA GLN A 270 -12.74 18.75 -25.13
C GLN A 270 -13.15 18.17 -23.77
N PHE A 271 -12.61 16.98 -23.48
CA PHE A 271 -12.87 16.26 -22.24
C PHE A 271 -11.53 15.84 -21.61
N ASP A 272 -11.03 16.65 -20.68
CA ASP A 272 -9.73 16.44 -20.03
C ASP A 272 -9.93 15.89 -18.62
N ASN A 273 -9.25 14.80 -18.27
CA ASN A 273 -9.37 14.18 -16.93
C ASN A 273 -10.84 14.02 -16.47
N THR A 274 -11.74 13.80 -17.43
CA THR A 274 -13.18 13.72 -17.18
C THR A 274 -13.57 12.26 -17.13
N ILE A 275 -14.16 11.87 -16.02
CA ILE A 275 -14.39 10.47 -15.68
C ILE A 275 -15.89 10.20 -15.71
N SER A 276 -16.32 9.20 -16.48
CA SER A 276 -17.69 8.71 -16.46
C SER A 276 -17.80 7.22 -16.14
N THR A 277 -18.58 6.88 -15.13
CA THR A 277 -19.10 5.52 -14.91
C THR A 277 -20.64 5.56 -14.95
N PRO A 278 -21.27 5.32 -16.12
CA PRO A 278 -22.71 5.37 -16.24
C PRO A 278 -23.37 4.22 -15.48
N ALA A 279 -24.60 4.41 -14.98
CA ALA A 279 -25.34 3.35 -14.30
C ALA A 279 -25.65 2.15 -15.21
N TYR A 280 -25.80 2.41 -16.52
CA TYR A 280 -26.02 1.40 -17.55
C TYR A 280 -24.89 1.46 -18.59
N PRO A 281 -23.94 0.51 -18.59
CA PRO A 281 -22.81 0.50 -19.52
C PRO A 281 -23.18 0.49 -21.01
N SER A 282 -24.38 0.00 -21.35
CA SER A 282 -24.88 -0.04 -22.73
C SER A 282 -25.45 1.28 -23.25
N ARG A 283 -25.53 2.32 -22.40
CA ARG A 283 -26.06 3.63 -22.80
C ARG A 283 -24.92 4.59 -23.13
N VAL A 284 -25.13 5.40 -24.16
CA VAL A 284 -24.25 6.52 -24.54
C VAL A 284 -24.05 7.44 -23.34
N SER A 285 -22.80 7.69 -22.94
CA SER A 285 -22.45 8.64 -21.88
C SER A 285 -22.40 10.07 -22.41
N VAL A 286 -21.74 10.28 -23.55
CA VAL A 286 -21.57 11.59 -24.19
C VAL A 286 -22.11 11.54 -25.61
N LYS A 287 -23.09 12.40 -25.88
CA LYS A 287 -23.74 12.49 -27.18
C LYS A 287 -23.71 13.91 -27.72
N ILE A 288 -23.15 14.09 -28.92
CA ILE A 288 -23.08 15.39 -29.60
C ILE A 288 -23.83 15.31 -30.93
N GLY A 289 -25.06 15.83 -30.94
CA GLY A 289 -25.99 15.64 -32.04
C GLY A 289 -26.32 14.15 -32.20
N THR A 290 -25.92 13.58 -33.33
CA THR A 290 -26.04 12.14 -33.60
C THR A 290 -24.78 11.35 -33.26
N ARG A 291 -23.66 12.01 -32.94
CA ARG A 291 -22.37 11.38 -32.67
C ARG A 291 -22.30 10.88 -31.22
N ASP A 292 -21.82 9.66 -31.04
CA ASP A 292 -21.42 9.12 -29.74
C ASP A 292 -19.93 9.44 -29.53
N LEU A 293 -19.62 10.18 -28.48
CA LEU A 293 -18.26 10.52 -28.06
C LEU A 293 -17.94 9.96 -26.68
N SER A 294 -18.65 8.91 -26.26
CA SER A 294 -18.44 8.30 -24.94
C SER A 294 -16.99 7.81 -24.78
N ASN A 295 -16.32 7.37 -25.85
CA ASN A 295 -14.91 6.97 -25.81
C ASN A 295 -13.96 8.08 -25.33
N ALA A 296 -14.38 9.35 -25.31
CA ALA A 296 -13.59 10.46 -24.77
C ALA A 296 -13.66 10.59 -23.23
N VAL A 297 -14.57 9.89 -22.54
CA VAL A 297 -14.78 9.99 -21.09
C VAL A 297 -15.10 8.67 -20.37
N ILE A 298 -15.17 7.53 -21.09
CA ILE A 298 -15.59 6.27 -20.49
C ILE A 298 -14.53 5.74 -19.52
N ASN A 299 -14.96 5.60 -18.27
CA ASN A 299 -14.34 4.81 -17.21
C ASN A 299 -15.32 3.72 -16.78
N ASN A 300 -15.56 2.72 -17.64
CA ASN A 300 -16.33 1.53 -17.27
C ASN A 300 -15.52 0.23 -17.39
N GLN A 301 -14.27 0.35 -17.85
CA GLN A 301 -13.45 -0.79 -18.18
C GLN A 301 -12.90 -1.40 -16.90
N THR A 302 -12.98 -2.72 -16.83
CA THR A 302 -12.41 -3.53 -15.75
C THR A 302 -11.29 -4.41 -16.26
N GLN A 303 -10.96 -4.35 -17.54
CA GLN A 303 -9.96 -5.20 -18.19
C GLN A 303 -9.12 -4.36 -19.16
N PHE A 304 -7.81 -4.42 -18.97
CA PHE A 304 -6.83 -3.60 -19.68
C PHE A 304 -5.69 -4.47 -20.17
N LEU A 305 -5.19 -4.19 -21.38
CA LEU A 305 -3.99 -4.81 -21.92
C LEU A 305 -2.90 -3.75 -22.12
N ILE A 306 -1.79 -3.89 -21.40
CA ILE A 306 -0.60 -3.06 -21.57
C ILE A 306 0.29 -3.69 -22.63
N ILE A 307 0.63 -2.93 -23.67
CA ILE A 307 1.44 -3.39 -24.80
C ILE A 307 2.81 -2.73 -24.83
N GLU A 308 3.81 -3.47 -25.32
CA GLU A 308 5.14 -2.88 -25.57
C GLU A 308 5.01 -1.80 -26.67
N GLY A 309 5.60 -0.63 -26.43
CA GLY A 309 5.27 0.66 -27.07
C GLY A 309 5.50 0.82 -28.58
N PHE A 310 5.50 -0.26 -29.36
CA PHE A 310 5.62 -0.28 -30.81
C PHE A 310 4.67 -1.26 -31.52
N ASP A 311 3.87 -2.07 -30.82
CA ASP A 311 3.05 -3.08 -31.49
C ASP A 311 1.64 -2.56 -31.87
N THR A 312 1.53 -1.96 -33.05
CA THR A 312 0.25 -1.55 -33.64
C THR A 312 -0.54 -2.70 -34.27
N SER A 313 -0.07 -3.95 -34.19
CA SER A 313 -0.66 -5.09 -34.90
C SER A 313 -1.65 -5.92 -34.07
N ILE A 314 -1.91 -5.53 -32.82
CA ILE A 314 -2.75 -6.28 -31.90
C ILE A 314 -4.24 -5.95 -32.14
N ASN A 315 -4.93 -6.90 -32.77
CA ASN A 315 -6.38 -6.89 -32.95
C ASN A 315 -7.00 -7.70 -31.80
N THR A 316 -7.42 -7.03 -30.72
CA THR A 316 -7.98 -7.66 -29.51
C THR A 316 -9.28 -7.01 -29.06
N ASP A 317 -10.13 -7.78 -28.39
CA ASP A 317 -11.36 -7.31 -27.72
C ASP A 317 -11.09 -6.37 -26.52
N TYR A 318 -9.82 -6.16 -26.16
CA TYR A 318 -9.37 -5.27 -25.08
C TYR A 318 -8.97 -3.90 -25.61
N THR A 319 -9.17 -2.87 -24.79
CA THR A 319 -8.54 -1.55 -25.05
C THR A 319 -7.07 -1.64 -24.67
N THR A 320 -6.20 -1.30 -25.61
CA THR A 320 -4.75 -1.35 -25.44
C THR A 320 -4.22 -0.03 -24.89
N TYR A 321 -3.27 -0.12 -23.97
CA TYR A 321 -2.66 1.03 -23.31
C TYR A 321 -1.14 0.88 -23.32
N LEU A 322 -0.44 2.01 -23.21
CA LEU A 322 1.03 2.01 -23.18
C LEU A 322 1.57 1.95 -21.75
N THR A 323 0.76 2.33 -20.74
CA THR A 323 1.18 2.39 -19.34
C THR A 323 0.06 1.93 -18.39
N ILE A 324 0.42 1.43 -17.19
CA ILE A 324 -0.57 1.15 -16.12
C ILE A 324 -1.30 2.43 -15.69
N GLY A 325 -0.61 3.58 -15.69
CA GLY A 325 -1.17 4.89 -15.33
C GLY A 325 -2.39 5.25 -16.17
N GLU A 326 -2.27 5.09 -17.50
CA GLU A 326 -3.37 5.32 -18.44
C GLU A 326 -4.51 4.32 -18.22
N ALA A 327 -4.19 3.03 -18.05
CA ALA A 327 -5.20 2.00 -17.79
C ALA A 327 -6.00 2.28 -16.50
N LEU A 328 -5.33 2.64 -15.40
CA LEU A 328 -5.99 2.98 -14.14
C LEU A 328 -6.75 4.31 -14.21
N HIS A 329 -6.27 5.27 -15.01
CA HIS A 329 -7.03 6.49 -15.28
C HIS A 329 -8.34 6.20 -16.00
N SER A 330 -8.36 5.20 -16.90
CA SER A 330 -9.56 4.72 -17.60
C SER A 330 -10.37 3.66 -16.83
N ALA A 331 -9.92 3.25 -15.65
CA ALA A 331 -10.57 2.21 -14.85
C ALA A 331 -11.93 2.64 -14.33
N LYS A 332 -12.84 1.66 -14.28
CA LYS A 332 -14.18 1.84 -13.71
C LYS A 332 -14.10 2.39 -12.29
N LEU A 333 -14.86 3.46 -12.02
CA LEU A 333 -15.10 3.92 -10.66
C LEU A 333 -16.19 3.06 -10.01
N GLY A 334 -16.17 2.95 -8.68
CA GLY A 334 -17.25 2.38 -7.90
C GLY A 334 -17.15 0.88 -7.66
N ASN A 335 -18.30 0.29 -7.33
CA ASN A 335 -18.57 -1.02 -6.72
C ASN A 335 -17.35 -1.77 -6.12
N LEU A 336 -17.34 -1.93 -4.79
CA LEU A 336 -16.29 -2.66 -4.06
C LEU A 336 -16.07 -4.09 -4.57
N ASP A 337 -17.05 -4.67 -5.27
CA ASP A 337 -16.99 -6.04 -5.79
C ASP A 337 -16.31 -6.16 -7.15
N ASP A 338 -16.21 -5.09 -7.93
CA ASP A 338 -15.59 -5.13 -9.25
C ASP A 338 -14.06 -5.12 -9.12
N GLU A 339 -13.39 -6.03 -9.81
CA GLU A 339 -11.93 -6.09 -9.87
C GLU A 339 -11.42 -5.54 -11.21
N ILE A 340 -10.46 -4.62 -11.14
CA ILE A 340 -9.75 -4.08 -12.29
C ILE A 340 -8.58 -5.01 -12.61
N LEU A 341 -8.61 -5.60 -13.80
CA LEU A 341 -7.61 -6.52 -14.34
C LEU A 341 -6.72 -5.78 -15.34
N ILE A 342 -5.41 -5.78 -15.10
CA ILE A 342 -4.41 -5.17 -15.96
C ILE A 342 -3.44 -6.26 -16.37
N GLU A 343 -3.59 -6.73 -17.61
CA GLU A 343 -2.73 -7.73 -18.21
C GLU A 343 -1.58 -7.05 -18.96
N TYR A 344 -0.36 -7.55 -18.78
CA TYR A 344 0.80 -7.16 -19.56
C TYR A 344 1.05 -8.13 -20.71
N SER A 345 1.21 -7.62 -21.93
CA SER A 345 1.68 -8.43 -23.05
C SER A 345 3.13 -8.91 -22.80
N PRO A 346 3.55 -10.08 -23.32
CA PRO A 346 4.96 -10.45 -23.33
C PRO A 346 5.78 -9.34 -24.00
N GLY A 347 6.98 -9.06 -23.47
CA GLY A 347 7.81 -7.98 -23.98
C GLY A 347 8.52 -7.16 -22.90
N ARG A 348 9.23 -6.12 -23.32
CA ARG A 348 9.94 -5.17 -22.44
C ARG A 348 9.20 -3.84 -22.39
N HIS A 349 8.61 -3.55 -21.24
CA HIS A 349 7.83 -2.35 -20.99
C HIS A 349 8.73 -1.29 -20.34
N LEU A 350 8.96 -0.20 -21.07
CA LEU A 350 9.88 0.90 -20.69
C LEU A 350 9.13 2.16 -20.24
N LYS A 351 7.81 2.17 -20.38
CA LYS A 351 6.92 3.30 -20.10
C LYS A 351 5.79 2.82 -19.21
N ASP A 352 6.07 2.56 -17.94
CA ASP A 352 5.08 2.02 -17.01
C ASP A 352 4.60 3.04 -15.98
N GLY A 353 4.96 4.32 -16.16
CA GLY A 353 4.41 5.49 -15.46
C GLY A 353 5.24 6.75 -15.68
N LEU A 354 4.68 7.93 -15.38
CA LEU A 354 5.46 9.17 -15.27
C LEU A 354 6.08 9.29 -13.86
N TYR A 355 7.23 9.96 -13.74
CA TYR A 355 8.00 10.16 -12.49
C TYR A 355 7.19 10.67 -11.27
N TYR A 356 5.98 11.23 -11.46
CA TYR A 356 5.13 11.77 -10.40
C TYR A 356 3.84 10.98 -10.15
N GLU A 357 3.56 9.94 -10.93
CA GLU A 357 2.32 9.18 -10.86
C GLU A 357 2.49 8.00 -9.91
N SER A 358 2.14 8.20 -8.64
CA SER A 358 1.88 7.09 -7.75
C SER A 358 0.48 6.52 -8.04
N LEU A 359 0.41 5.23 -8.32
CA LEU A 359 -0.86 4.56 -8.56
C LEU A 359 -1.54 4.34 -7.21
N THR A 360 -2.53 5.16 -6.89
CA THR A 360 -3.25 5.05 -5.62
C THR A 360 -4.47 4.16 -5.77
N ILE A 361 -4.45 2.99 -5.14
CA ILE A 361 -5.53 2.00 -5.07
C ILE A 361 -6.21 2.10 -3.70
N GLY A 362 -7.54 1.92 -3.66
CA GLY A 362 -8.32 1.97 -2.42
C GLY A 362 -8.75 3.37 -1.99
N ASN A 363 -8.36 4.41 -2.74
CA ASN A 363 -8.79 5.78 -2.46
C ASN A 363 -10.31 5.94 -2.61
N SER A 364 -10.90 6.85 -1.84
CA SER A 364 -12.30 7.22 -1.99
C SER A 364 -12.45 8.73 -1.88
N VAL A 365 -13.36 9.28 -2.69
CA VAL A 365 -13.72 10.69 -2.62
C VAL A 365 -15.08 10.78 -1.93
N PRO A 366 -15.13 11.27 -0.68
CA PRO A 366 -16.40 11.58 -0.06
C PRO A 366 -17.05 12.74 -0.83
N VAL A 367 -18.33 12.57 -1.14
CA VAL A 367 -19.19 13.61 -1.73
C VAL A 367 -20.41 13.78 -0.84
N ALA A 368 -21.14 14.88 -0.96
CA ALA A 368 -22.28 15.14 -0.09
C ALA A 368 -23.37 14.04 -0.23
N GLY A 369 -23.48 13.15 0.77
CA GLY A 369 -24.48 12.08 0.80
C GLY A 369 -24.12 10.79 0.04
N ALA A 370 -22.92 10.69 -0.53
CA ALA A 370 -22.42 9.48 -1.20
C ALA A 370 -20.89 9.35 -1.07
N VAL A 371 -20.34 8.21 -1.50
CA VAL A 371 -18.90 7.99 -1.58
C VAL A 371 -18.59 7.44 -2.98
N ILE A 372 -17.63 8.07 -3.65
CA ILE A 372 -17.11 7.57 -4.93
C ILE A 372 -15.85 6.78 -4.61
N TYR A 373 -15.85 5.51 -4.97
CA TYR A 373 -14.69 4.66 -4.80
C TYR A 373 -13.86 4.71 -6.09
N TYR A 374 -12.58 5.06 -5.99
CA TYR A 374 -11.61 4.72 -7.03
C TYR A 374 -11.39 3.20 -7.03
N PRO A 375 -10.74 2.61 -8.04
CA PRO A 375 -10.45 1.18 -8.06
C PRO A 375 -10.03 0.65 -6.68
N GLN A 376 -10.84 -0.27 -6.14
CA GLN A 376 -10.62 -0.85 -4.81
C GLN A 376 -9.91 -2.18 -4.91
N LYS A 377 -10.23 -2.99 -5.92
CA LYS A 377 -9.60 -4.28 -6.19
C LYS A 377 -8.87 -4.19 -7.51
N VAL A 378 -7.55 -4.35 -7.50
CA VAL A 378 -6.72 -4.28 -8.71
C VAL A 378 -5.81 -5.50 -8.79
N ALA A 379 -5.82 -6.17 -9.92
CA ALA A 379 -4.88 -7.24 -10.25
C ALA A 379 -4.03 -6.81 -11.45
N VAL A 380 -2.71 -6.76 -11.27
CA VAL A 380 -1.73 -6.52 -12.32
C VAL A 380 -0.98 -7.82 -12.56
N TYR A 381 -1.02 -8.33 -13.78
CA TYR A 381 -0.40 -9.62 -14.08
C TYR A 381 0.16 -9.71 -15.49
N GLY A 382 1.20 -10.54 -15.66
CA GLY A 382 1.70 -10.85 -16.98
C GLY A 382 0.86 -11.89 -17.70
N LYS A 383 0.64 -11.70 -19.00
CA LYS A 383 0.04 -12.70 -19.87
C LYS A 383 0.88 -13.97 -19.87
N GLN A 384 0.23 -15.11 -19.78
CA GLN A 384 0.89 -16.42 -19.82
C GLN A 384 1.58 -16.62 -21.19
N GLY A 385 2.85 -17.02 -21.16
CA GLY A 385 3.69 -17.18 -22.34
C GLY A 385 5.08 -17.69 -21.99
N GLU A 386 5.94 -17.86 -23.01
CA GLU A 386 7.30 -18.39 -22.82
C GLU A 386 8.20 -17.45 -22.00
N MET A 387 7.90 -16.14 -22.00
CA MET A 387 8.64 -15.13 -21.23
C MET A 387 7.67 -14.28 -20.42
N LYS A 388 8.01 -14.08 -19.13
CA LYS A 388 7.31 -13.12 -18.28
C LYS A 388 7.48 -11.70 -18.84
N PRO A 389 6.41 -10.89 -18.89
CA PRO A 389 6.54 -9.48 -19.23
C PRO A 389 7.51 -8.78 -18.28
N MET A 390 8.43 -8.00 -18.86
CA MET A 390 9.47 -7.31 -18.13
C MET A 390 9.14 -5.83 -18.03
N ILE A 391 8.91 -5.37 -16.82
CA ILE A 391 8.75 -3.96 -16.48
C ILE A 391 10.12 -3.39 -16.09
N VAL A 392 10.57 -2.37 -16.81
CA VAL A 392 11.88 -1.72 -16.60
C VAL A 392 11.68 -0.31 -16.07
N ARG A 393 12.01 -0.12 -14.80
CA ARG A 393 11.96 1.17 -14.12
C ARG A 393 13.18 2.00 -14.53
N THR A 394 12.95 3.25 -14.87
CA THR A 394 13.99 4.21 -15.28
C THR A 394 13.88 5.49 -14.46
N THR A 395 14.88 6.38 -14.51
CA THR A 395 14.83 7.67 -13.78
C THR A 395 13.63 8.53 -14.15
N THR A 396 13.04 8.34 -15.33
CA THR A 396 11.85 9.06 -15.80
C THR A 396 10.54 8.27 -15.61
N SER A 397 10.63 6.99 -15.27
CA SER A 397 9.51 6.04 -15.11
C SER A 397 9.69 5.25 -13.80
N LEU A 398 9.71 5.97 -12.68
CA LEU A 398 9.78 5.42 -11.33
C LEU A 398 8.38 5.17 -10.76
N PHE A 399 7.58 4.35 -11.45
CA PHE A 399 6.25 4.03 -10.93
C PHE A 399 6.36 3.24 -9.62
N GLY A 400 5.32 3.36 -8.79
CA GLY A 400 5.14 2.62 -7.56
C GLY A 400 3.65 2.45 -7.25
N PHE A 401 3.32 1.36 -6.57
CA PHE A 401 1.96 1.04 -6.16
C PHE A 401 1.72 1.55 -4.74
N ILE A 402 0.76 2.45 -4.57
CA ILE A 402 0.33 2.92 -3.26
C ILE A 402 -1.08 2.38 -3.02
N VAL A 403 -1.23 1.50 -2.04
CA VAL A 403 -2.53 0.91 -1.71
C VAL A 403 -2.92 1.37 -0.32
N LYS A 404 -4.14 1.87 -0.15
CA LYS A 404 -4.63 2.42 1.13
C LYS A 404 -6.03 1.92 1.45
N ASP A 405 -6.41 2.09 2.71
CA ASP A 405 -7.77 1.90 3.20
C ASP A 405 -8.33 0.51 2.87
N LYS A 406 -9.40 0.43 2.07
CA LYS A 406 -10.06 -0.82 1.68
C LYS A 406 -9.46 -1.47 0.43
N GLY A 407 -8.31 -0.98 -0.03
CA GLY A 407 -7.67 -1.46 -1.24
C GLY A 407 -7.24 -2.94 -1.13
N GLU A 408 -7.53 -3.71 -2.17
CA GLU A 408 -6.99 -5.04 -2.41
C GLU A 408 -6.11 -4.98 -3.66
N PHE A 409 -4.91 -5.56 -3.57
CA PHE A 409 -3.96 -5.54 -4.67
C PHE A 409 -3.37 -6.93 -4.91
N ARG A 410 -3.31 -7.33 -6.19
CA ARG A 410 -2.67 -8.57 -6.62
C ARG A 410 -1.65 -8.29 -7.71
N LEU A 411 -0.44 -8.82 -7.56
CA LEU A 411 0.65 -8.69 -8.51
C LEU A 411 1.17 -10.09 -8.85
N SER A 412 1.18 -10.48 -10.12
CA SER A 412 1.63 -11.84 -10.46
C SER A 412 2.23 -12.05 -11.85
N ASN A 413 3.10 -13.04 -12.00
CA ASN A 413 3.68 -13.45 -13.28
C ASN A 413 4.39 -12.30 -14.03
N LEU A 414 5.27 -11.57 -13.35
CA LEU A 414 5.96 -10.39 -13.89
C LEU A 414 7.45 -10.44 -13.56
N HIS A 415 8.25 -9.78 -14.38
CA HIS A 415 9.65 -9.47 -14.10
C HIS A 415 9.79 -7.96 -13.94
N ILE A 416 10.32 -7.47 -12.81
CA ILE A 416 10.43 -6.05 -12.47
C ILE A 416 11.88 -5.71 -12.13
N MET A 417 12.48 -4.77 -12.86
CA MET A 417 13.86 -4.32 -12.62
C MET A 417 14.01 -2.81 -12.65
N SER A 418 15.04 -2.27 -12.00
CA SER A 418 15.42 -0.84 -12.12
C SER A 418 16.68 -0.61 -12.95
N ASN A 419 17.31 -1.67 -13.46
CA ASN A 419 18.49 -1.61 -14.33
C ASN A 419 19.60 -0.69 -13.75
N GLY A 420 19.84 -0.78 -12.45
CA GLY A 420 20.84 0.01 -11.73
C GLY A 420 20.43 1.45 -11.39
N VAL A 421 19.26 1.92 -11.81
CA VAL A 421 18.73 3.23 -11.42
C VAL A 421 18.42 3.23 -9.94
N GLU A 422 19.01 4.19 -9.23
CA GLU A 422 18.75 4.46 -7.82
C GLU A 422 17.38 5.13 -7.64
N VAL A 423 16.54 4.54 -6.79
CA VAL A 423 15.21 5.02 -6.45
C VAL A 423 15.20 5.47 -4.99
N THR A 424 15.19 6.79 -4.78
CA THR A 424 15.38 7.38 -3.43
C THR A 424 14.08 7.79 -2.74
N ASN A 425 13.00 7.99 -3.48
CA ASN A 425 11.81 8.72 -2.99
C ASN A 425 10.59 7.85 -2.69
N SER A 426 10.59 6.55 -3.00
CA SER A 426 9.45 5.66 -2.69
C SER A 426 9.81 4.17 -2.73
N ALA A 427 9.03 3.37 -1.99
CA ALA A 427 8.98 1.92 -2.18
C ALA A 427 8.33 1.57 -3.53
N LEU A 428 8.59 0.37 -4.05
CA LEU A 428 7.87 -0.13 -5.23
C LEU A 428 6.42 -0.45 -4.89
N VAL A 429 6.19 -1.04 -3.71
CA VAL A 429 4.85 -1.28 -3.16
C VAL A 429 4.80 -0.65 -1.77
N ASP A 430 3.92 0.33 -1.58
CA ASP A 430 3.57 0.91 -0.29
C ASP A 430 2.11 0.56 0.04
N PHE A 431 1.92 -0.41 0.93
CA PHE A 431 0.65 -1.07 1.16
C PHE A 431 0.11 -0.81 2.58
N SER A 432 -1.08 -0.24 2.62
CA SER A 432 -1.91 -0.04 3.80
C SER A 432 -3.38 -0.34 3.54
N GLY A 433 -3.63 -1.31 2.66
CA GLY A 433 -4.94 -1.80 2.28
C GLY A 433 -5.40 -3.02 3.10
N GLU A 434 -6.48 -3.66 2.67
CA GLU A 434 -7.04 -4.84 3.34
C GLU A 434 -6.33 -6.13 2.92
N LYS A 435 -6.12 -6.37 1.62
CA LYS A 435 -5.51 -7.60 1.09
C LYS A 435 -4.41 -7.37 0.05
N LEU A 436 -3.26 -8.02 0.23
CA LEU A 436 -2.17 -8.05 -0.76
C LEU A 436 -1.84 -9.48 -1.17
N VAL A 437 -1.71 -9.74 -2.46
CA VAL A 437 -1.14 -10.98 -3.00
C VAL A 437 -0.03 -10.64 -3.98
N ILE A 438 1.19 -11.09 -3.72
CA ILE A 438 2.29 -11.06 -4.69
C ILE A 438 2.66 -12.51 -4.96
N ASP A 439 2.53 -12.98 -6.20
CA ASP A 439 2.79 -14.38 -6.55
C ASP A 439 3.55 -14.52 -7.87
N ASP A 440 4.62 -15.33 -7.88
CA ASP A 440 5.40 -15.60 -9.10
C ASP A 440 6.00 -14.33 -9.78
N VAL A 441 6.49 -13.38 -8.96
CA VAL A 441 7.12 -12.14 -9.43
C VAL A 441 8.63 -12.19 -9.27
N GLU A 442 9.37 -11.75 -10.27
CA GLU A 442 10.83 -11.63 -10.26
C GLU A 442 11.26 -10.17 -10.11
N PHE A 443 11.75 -9.79 -8.94
CA PHE A 443 12.37 -8.51 -8.67
C PHE A 443 13.89 -8.64 -8.84
N VAL A 444 14.44 -8.07 -9.92
CA VAL A 444 15.85 -8.26 -10.30
C VAL A 444 16.56 -6.91 -10.42
N ASP A 445 17.77 -6.79 -9.88
CA ASP A 445 18.61 -5.59 -9.99
C ASP A 445 17.87 -4.29 -9.60
N ASN A 446 17.13 -4.34 -8.48
CA ASN A 446 16.39 -3.20 -7.93
C ASN A 446 17.25 -2.44 -6.92
N ASN A 447 17.37 -1.12 -7.09
CA ASN A 447 18.26 -0.26 -6.28
C ASN A 447 17.48 0.82 -5.51
N HIS A 448 17.24 0.59 -4.22
CA HIS A 448 16.46 1.41 -3.27
C HIS A 448 17.24 1.68 -1.97
N PRO A 449 18.46 2.28 -2.00
CA PRO A 449 19.38 2.27 -0.87
C PRO A 449 18.83 2.93 0.41
N LEU A 450 17.91 3.88 0.26
CA LEU A 450 17.30 4.63 1.36
C LEU A 450 15.85 4.22 1.67
N GLN A 451 15.31 3.20 0.99
CA GLN A 451 13.90 2.82 1.07
C GLN A 451 13.72 1.30 1.16
N ASN A 452 12.52 0.87 1.54
CA ASN A 452 12.14 -0.54 1.40
C ASN A 452 11.69 -0.82 -0.03
N LEU A 453 11.88 -2.05 -0.54
CA LEU A 453 11.28 -2.42 -1.83
C LEU A 453 9.76 -2.58 -1.68
N ILE A 454 9.32 -3.33 -0.67
CA ILE A 454 7.92 -3.54 -0.30
C ILE A 454 7.73 -3.07 1.15
N ASN A 455 6.85 -2.09 1.33
CA ASN A 455 6.46 -1.54 2.62
C ASN A 455 5.01 -1.91 2.92
N LEU A 456 4.75 -2.53 4.08
CA LEU A 456 3.44 -3.00 4.50
C LEU A 456 3.12 -2.44 5.89
N VAL A 457 2.02 -1.71 6.02
CA VAL A 457 1.59 -1.11 7.29
C VAL A 457 0.08 -1.25 7.43
N SER A 458 -0.42 -1.69 8.58
CA SER A 458 -1.87 -1.68 8.88
C SER A 458 -2.76 -2.48 7.91
N PHE A 459 -2.35 -3.71 7.58
CA PHE A 459 -3.07 -4.62 6.68
C PHE A 459 -3.89 -5.69 7.40
N SER A 460 -4.85 -6.32 6.70
CA SER A 460 -5.58 -7.49 7.23
C SER A 460 -4.96 -8.81 6.77
N ASP A 461 -4.63 -8.95 5.49
CA ASP A 461 -4.13 -10.20 4.92
C ASP A 461 -3.09 -9.91 3.83
N VAL A 462 -1.87 -10.44 3.99
CA VAL A 462 -0.79 -10.33 3.02
C VAL A 462 -0.22 -11.70 2.73
N SER A 463 -0.14 -12.04 1.45
CA SER A 463 0.54 -13.23 0.94
C SER A 463 1.60 -12.83 -0.09
N ILE A 464 2.86 -13.19 0.15
CA ILE A 464 3.96 -13.04 -0.81
C ILE A 464 4.54 -14.42 -1.06
N THR A 465 4.32 -14.96 -2.26
CA THR A 465 4.63 -16.34 -2.59
C THR A 465 5.39 -16.50 -3.90
N ASN A 466 6.18 -17.58 -3.98
CA ASN A 466 6.84 -18.05 -5.21
C ASN A 466 7.62 -16.96 -5.97
N SER A 467 8.07 -15.91 -5.29
CA SER A 467 8.69 -14.74 -5.90
C SER A 467 10.21 -14.77 -5.72
N TYR A 468 10.93 -14.11 -6.63
CA TYR A 468 12.39 -14.04 -6.61
C TYR A 468 12.83 -12.60 -6.40
N PHE A 469 13.72 -12.38 -5.44
CA PHE A 469 14.34 -11.10 -5.14
C PHE A 469 15.83 -11.24 -5.34
N ARG A 470 16.32 -10.82 -6.50
CA ARG A 470 17.70 -11.01 -6.95
C ARG A 470 18.46 -9.69 -7.01
N ASN A 471 19.68 -9.66 -6.49
CA ASN A 471 20.59 -8.51 -6.58
C ASN A 471 19.93 -7.20 -6.14
N THR A 472 19.28 -7.22 -4.98
CA THR A 472 18.53 -6.07 -4.47
C THR A 472 19.38 -5.24 -3.52
N ILE A 473 19.47 -3.93 -3.76
CA ILE A 473 19.94 -2.94 -2.79
C ILE A 473 18.71 -2.29 -2.18
N ALA A 474 18.52 -2.41 -0.88
CA ALA A 474 17.38 -1.80 -0.18
C ALA A 474 17.70 -1.58 1.30
N THR A 475 16.87 -0.80 1.99
CA THR A 475 16.84 -0.87 3.45
C THR A 475 16.34 -2.23 3.90
N ARG A 476 15.14 -2.59 3.44
CA ARG A 476 14.55 -3.93 3.59
C ARG A 476 13.92 -4.35 2.27
N VAL A 477 13.95 -5.64 1.95
CA VAL A 477 13.20 -6.13 0.79
C VAL A 477 11.71 -6.10 1.11
N ILE A 478 11.31 -6.70 2.23
CA ILE A 478 9.95 -6.65 2.77
C ILE A 478 10.00 -6.08 4.18
N SER A 479 9.29 -4.98 4.42
CA SER A 479 9.09 -4.39 5.73
C SER A 479 7.61 -4.47 6.11
N ALA A 480 7.26 -5.22 7.14
CA ALA A 480 5.89 -5.40 7.59
C ALA A 480 5.68 -4.89 9.02
N THR A 481 4.77 -3.93 9.17
CA THR A 481 4.33 -3.42 10.48
C THR A 481 2.89 -3.84 10.74
N LEU A 482 2.71 -4.76 11.68
CA LEU A 482 1.40 -5.25 12.11
C LEU A 482 0.80 -4.26 13.09
N ALA A 483 0.10 -3.26 12.55
CA ALA A 483 -0.57 -2.19 13.30
C ALA A 483 -2.07 -2.44 13.55
N LYS A 484 -2.59 -3.61 13.15
CA LYS A 484 -4.00 -4.01 13.28
C LYS A 484 -4.07 -5.38 13.95
N ASP A 485 -5.07 -5.61 14.80
CA ASP A 485 -5.28 -6.92 15.41
C ASP A 485 -5.76 -7.94 14.37
N ASN A 486 -5.30 -9.18 14.53
CA ASN A 486 -5.59 -10.32 13.65
C ASN A 486 -5.05 -10.16 12.21
N SER A 487 -4.06 -9.28 11.99
CA SER A 487 -3.33 -9.22 10.72
C SER A 487 -2.70 -10.58 10.40
N LYS A 488 -2.79 -11.01 9.15
CA LYS A 488 -2.16 -12.24 8.64
C LYS A 488 -1.06 -11.88 7.66
N LEU A 489 0.14 -12.39 7.90
CA LEU A 489 1.29 -12.24 7.01
C LEU A 489 1.83 -13.62 6.65
N PHE A 490 1.76 -13.98 5.38
CA PHE A 490 2.28 -15.22 4.84
C PHE A 490 3.36 -14.93 3.80
N ILE A 491 4.59 -15.34 4.06
CA ILE A 491 5.72 -15.20 3.13
C ILE A 491 6.27 -16.60 2.87
N SER A 492 6.04 -17.15 1.68
CA SER A 492 6.36 -18.57 1.43
C SER A 492 6.87 -18.90 0.04
N GLY A 493 7.86 -19.79 -0.04
CA GLY A 493 8.39 -20.28 -1.33
C GLY A 493 9.16 -19.22 -2.12
N ASN A 494 9.57 -18.12 -1.49
CA ASN A 494 10.31 -17.06 -2.15
C ASN A 494 11.83 -17.32 -2.10
N THR A 495 12.57 -16.77 -3.05
CA THR A 495 14.03 -16.77 -3.05
C THR A 495 14.56 -15.35 -2.94
N PHE A 496 15.38 -15.09 -1.93
CA PHE A 496 16.12 -13.84 -1.73
C PHE A 496 17.59 -14.15 -1.96
N SER A 497 18.19 -13.65 -3.04
CA SER A 497 19.55 -14.02 -3.39
C SER A 497 20.36 -12.93 -4.08
N ASN A 498 21.68 -12.99 -3.92
CA ASN A 498 22.62 -12.37 -4.85
C ASN A 498 23.16 -13.43 -5.81
N ASP A 499 23.53 -13.03 -7.03
CA ASP A 499 24.11 -13.95 -8.03
C ASP A 499 25.46 -14.52 -7.55
N GLU A 500 26.24 -13.70 -6.85
CA GLU A 500 27.57 -14.05 -6.35
C GLU A 500 27.67 -13.89 -4.83
N PHE A 501 28.48 -14.76 -4.22
CA PHE A 501 28.88 -14.62 -2.83
C PHE A 501 29.72 -13.34 -2.65
N MET A 502 29.42 -12.55 -1.62
CA MET A 502 30.07 -11.24 -1.38
C MET A 502 29.84 -10.19 -2.48
N ALA A 503 28.74 -10.31 -3.25
CA ALA A 503 28.34 -9.27 -4.20
C ALA A 503 28.19 -7.90 -3.51
N SER A 504 28.30 -6.82 -4.31
CA SER A 504 28.15 -5.44 -3.83
C SER A 504 26.71 -5.09 -3.40
N TYR A 505 25.72 -5.88 -3.83
CA TYR A 505 24.32 -5.73 -3.46
C TYR A 505 24.12 -6.03 -1.97
N ALA A 506 23.81 -4.98 -1.21
CA ALA A 506 23.68 -5.06 0.25
C ALA A 506 22.35 -4.48 0.71
N LEU A 507 21.81 -5.11 1.76
CA LEU A 507 20.68 -4.61 2.52
C LEU A 507 21.19 -3.83 3.73
N SER A 508 20.68 -2.63 3.98
CA SER A 508 21.08 -1.87 5.17
C SER A 508 20.45 -2.42 6.46
N SER A 509 19.41 -3.23 6.35
CA SER A 509 18.74 -3.94 7.44
C SER A 509 18.58 -5.44 7.13
N ALA A 510 17.39 -5.89 6.74
CA ALA A 510 17.04 -7.32 6.61
C ALA A 510 16.32 -7.60 5.28
N ALA A 511 16.29 -8.84 4.82
CA ALA A 511 15.45 -9.22 3.68
C ALA A 511 13.97 -9.16 4.09
N ILE A 512 13.63 -9.78 5.22
CA ILE A 512 12.30 -9.71 5.82
C ILE A 512 12.42 -9.05 7.19
N TYR A 513 11.73 -7.93 7.36
CA TYR A 513 11.61 -7.23 8.63
C TYR A 513 10.15 -7.22 9.08
N VAL A 514 9.89 -7.67 10.30
CA VAL A 514 8.54 -7.70 10.89
C VAL A 514 8.54 -6.94 12.21
N ASP A 515 7.67 -5.95 12.33
CA ASP A 515 7.37 -5.25 13.58
C ASP A 515 5.94 -5.57 14.01
N GLN A 516 5.80 -6.22 15.15
CA GLN A 516 4.52 -6.61 15.74
C GLN A 516 4.14 -5.67 16.88
N ALA A 517 3.57 -4.52 16.51
CA ALA A 517 2.93 -3.62 17.45
C ALA A 517 1.62 -4.20 18.02
N HIS A 518 0.93 -5.07 17.27
CA HIS A 518 -0.34 -5.70 17.62
C HIS A 518 -0.32 -7.22 17.40
N THR A 519 -1.36 -7.90 17.88
CA THR A 519 -1.48 -9.36 17.74
C THR A 519 -1.81 -9.76 16.29
N GLY A 520 -1.12 -10.76 15.74
CA GLY A 520 -1.37 -11.24 14.38
C GLY A 520 -0.64 -12.53 14.04
N ASP A 521 -1.08 -13.21 12.99
CA ASP A 521 -0.53 -14.49 12.54
C ASP A 521 0.55 -14.24 11.48
N VAL A 522 1.81 -14.51 11.83
CA VAL A 522 2.94 -14.38 10.90
C VAL A 522 3.51 -15.75 10.61
N LYS A 523 3.60 -16.10 9.33
CA LYS A 523 4.22 -17.34 8.87
C LYS A 523 5.19 -17.05 7.73
N ILE A 524 6.47 -17.35 7.97
CA ILE A 524 7.56 -17.25 7.00
C ILE A 524 8.09 -18.66 6.75
N SER A 525 7.76 -19.26 5.61
CA SER A 525 7.98 -20.70 5.41
C SER A 525 8.54 -21.07 4.04
N GLY A 526 9.47 -22.00 3.98
CA GLY A 526 9.91 -22.54 2.68
C GLY A 526 10.63 -21.54 1.78
N ASN A 527 11.19 -20.46 2.33
CA ASN A 527 11.94 -19.46 1.56
C ASN A 527 13.43 -19.82 1.51
N ILE A 528 14.15 -19.30 0.52
CA ILE A 528 15.60 -19.46 0.35
C ILE A 528 16.26 -18.08 0.52
N PHE A 529 17.28 -17.99 1.36
CA PHE A 529 18.09 -16.79 1.60
C PHE A 529 19.54 -17.13 1.26
N LYS A 530 20.06 -16.59 0.16
CA LYS A 530 21.35 -17.03 -0.41
C LYS A 530 22.27 -15.86 -0.72
N TYR A 531 23.50 -15.89 -0.23
CA TYR A 531 24.52 -14.87 -0.53
C TYR A 531 24.11 -13.43 -0.19
N LEU A 532 23.14 -13.26 0.71
CA LEU A 532 22.68 -11.94 1.11
C LEU A 532 23.73 -11.27 2.01
N LYS A 533 23.93 -9.97 1.82
CA LYS A 533 24.72 -9.13 2.70
C LYS A 533 23.78 -8.20 3.47
N VAL A 534 23.67 -8.40 4.79
CA VAL A 534 22.72 -7.65 5.65
C VAL A 534 23.42 -6.65 6.57
N GLY A 535 22.66 -5.67 7.07
CA GLY A 535 23.17 -4.60 7.91
C GLY A 535 23.75 -5.08 9.22
N ALA A 536 24.72 -4.34 9.79
CA ALA A 536 25.57 -4.80 10.89
C ALA A 536 24.82 -5.30 12.13
N SER A 537 23.63 -4.78 12.44
CA SER A 537 22.81 -5.16 13.61
C SER A 537 21.64 -6.09 13.28
N PHE A 538 21.61 -6.66 12.08
CA PHE A 538 20.46 -7.37 11.54
C PHE A 538 20.81 -8.81 11.10
N ALA A 539 19.83 -9.49 10.54
CA ALA A 539 19.89 -10.82 9.95
C ALA A 539 18.95 -10.87 8.72
N PRO A 540 19.03 -11.90 7.86
CA PRO A 540 18.10 -12.05 6.73
C PRO A 540 16.63 -11.95 7.14
N ILE A 541 16.24 -12.56 8.26
CA ILE A 541 14.94 -12.33 8.90
C ILE A 541 15.15 -11.61 10.24
N PHE A 542 14.46 -10.50 10.42
CA PHE A 542 14.41 -9.78 11.68
C PHE A 542 12.96 -9.58 12.11
N ALA A 543 12.58 -10.03 13.30
CA ALA A 543 11.27 -9.77 13.86
C ALA A 543 11.36 -9.19 15.28
N VAL A 544 10.52 -8.21 15.57
CA VAL A 544 10.39 -7.58 16.89
C VAL A 544 8.93 -7.47 17.28
N GLY A 545 8.64 -7.62 18.57
CA GLY A 545 7.31 -7.40 19.14
C GLY A 545 6.97 -8.40 20.23
N SER A 546 5.78 -8.26 20.82
CA SER A 546 5.40 -8.98 22.04
C SER A 546 4.48 -10.20 21.81
N SER A 547 4.21 -10.57 20.55
CA SER A 547 3.23 -11.62 20.22
C SER A 547 3.86 -13.01 20.08
N ALA A 548 3.11 -14.04 20.49
CA ALA A 548 3.56 -15.45 20.56
C ALA A 548 3.26 -16.30 19.30
N THR A 549 2.92 -15.67 18.18
CA THR A 549 2.29 -16.32 17.00
C THR A 549 3.17 -16.34 15.73
N ILE A 550 4.43 -15.90 15.79
CA ILE A 550 5.35 -15.97 14.65
C ILE A 550 5.80 -17.42 14.43
N LYS A 551 5.69 -17.90 13.18
CA LYS A 551 6.25 -19.18 12.72
C LYS A 551 7.27 -18.93 11.60
N ILE A 552 8.52 -19.35 11.81
CA ILE A 552 9.57 -19.32 10.79
C ILE A 552 10.03 -20.75 10.56
N GLU A 553 9.58 -21.41 9.50
CA GLU A 553 9.81 -22.84 9.34
C GLU A 553 10.25 -23.26 7.94
N ARG A 554 11.09 -24.31 7.84
CA ARG A 554 11.47 -24.91 6.54
C ARG A 554 12.15 -23.95 5.56
N ASN A 555 12.76 -22.87 6.05
CA ASN A 555 13.55 -21.96 5.22
C ASN A 555 14.98 -22.49 5.04
N THR A 556 15.64 -22.10 3.95
CA THR A 556 17.06 -22.41 3.70
C THR A 556 17.87 -21.13 3.78
N PHE A 557 18.94 -21.12 4.58
CA PHE A 557 19.90 -20.01 4.66
C PHE A 557 21.25 -20.50 4.16
N GLU A 558 21.77 -19.90 3.09
CA GLU A 558 22.99 -20.30 2.40
C GLU A 558 23.98 -19.14 2.33
N ASP A 559 25.10 -19.24 3.03
CA ASP A 559 26.26 -18.34 2.89
C ASP A 559 25.91 -16.83 2.95
N ASN A 560 25.01 -16.44 3.86
CA ASN A 560 24.67 -15.05 4.09
C ASN A 560 25.74 -14.37 4.98
N THR A 561 26.09 -13.12 4.67
CA THR A 561 27.17 -12.37 5.32
C THR A 561 26.67 -11.02 5.88
N GLY A 562 27.56 -10.30 6.58
CA GLY A 562 27.17 -9.13 7.36
C GLY A 562 26.40 -9.52 8.63
N GLY A 563 25.65 -8.59 9.21
CA GLY A 563 24.80 -8.86 10.38
C GLY A 563 25.47 -9.30 11.67
N VAL A 564 24.66 -9.40 12.72
CA VAL A 564 25.00 -10.11 13.96
C VAL A 564 24.47 -11.54 13.96
N SER A 565 23.64 -11.91 12.99
CA SER A 565 23.11 -13.28 12.84
C SER A 565 23.02 -13.71 11.37
N ARG A 566 23.28 -15.00 11.11
CA ARG A 566 23.28 -15.59 9.76
C ARG A 566 21.88 -15.86 9.20
N ALA A 567 20.87 -16.02 10.06
CA ALA A 567 19.53 -16.40 9.62
C ALA A 567 18.44 -15.53 10.23
N VAL A 568 18.25 -15.58 11.56
CA VAL A 568 17.10 -14.96 12.21
C VAL A 568 17.51 -14.19 13.47
N ILE A 569 16.88 -13.02 13.65
CA ILE A 569 16.81 -12.30 14.93
C ILE A 569 15.36 -12.18 15.37
N LEU A 570 15.06 -12.55 16.62
CA LEU A 570 13.74 -12.37 17.24
C LEU A 570 13.88 -11.58 18.55
N ASN A 571 13.16 -10.47 18.70
CA ASN A 571 13.22 -9.65 19.92
C ASN A 571 11.82 -9.42 20.51
N GLY A 572 11.65 -9.73 21.80
CA GLY A 572 10.40 -9.59 22.55
C GLY A 572 9.40 -10.73 22.35
N ILE A 573 9.74 -11.74 21.56
CA ILE A 573 8.83 -12.81 21.13
C ILE A 573 8.91 -13.95 22.15
N GLY A 574 7.80 -14.26 22.82
CA GLY A 574 7.79 -15.16 23.99
C GLY A 574 8.49 -16.51 23.77
N LYS A 575 9.41 -16.85 24.69
CA LYS A 575 10.37 -17.98 24.56
C LYS A 575 9.76 -19.37 24.36
N GLY A 576 8.50 -19.58 24.73
CA GLY A 576 7.86 -20.91 24.81
C GLY A 576 7.62 -21.66 23.48
N ARG A 577 8.05 -21.13 22.32
CA ARG A 577 7.89 -21.76 20.99
C ARG A 577 9.12 -21.64 20.09
N ILE A 578 10.26 -21.23 20.65
CA ILE A 578 11.50 -20.99 19.89
C ILE A 578 12.02 -22.26 19.21
N GLU A 579 11.90 -23.42 19.84
CA GLU A 579 12.45 -24.68 19.33
C GLU A 579 11.72 -25.18 18.08
N ASP A 580 10.38 -25.15 18.06
CA ASP A 580 9.57 -25.51 16.88
C ASP A 580 9.87 -24.61 15.67
N VAL A 581 10.16 -23.33 15.95
CA VAL A 581 10.55 -22.34 14.94
C VAL A 581 11.96 -22.66 14.42
N ILE A 582 12.92 -22.93 15.29
CA ILE A 582 14.33 -23.09 14.90
C ILE A 582 14.61 -24.42 14.18
N LEU A 583 14.08 -25.54 14.69
CA LEU A 583 14.50 -26.90 14.29
C LEU A 583 14.13 -27.28 12.86
N SER A 584 13.24 -26.54 12.21
CA SER A 584 12.72 -26.90 10.89
C SER A 584 13.49 -26.25 9.73
N ASN A 585 14.42 -25.33 9.98
CA ASN A 585 15.13 -24.60 8.94
C ASN A 585 16.48 -25.27 8.59
N LYS A 586 16.90 -25.13 7.34
CA LYS A 586 18.16 -25.66 6.81
C LYS A 586 19.22 -24.56 6.75
N ILE A 587 20.40 -24.83 7.27
CA ILE A 587 21.55 -23.92 7.22
C ILE A 587 22.64 -24.53 6.35
N ILE A 588 23.17 -23.74 5.41
CA ILE A 588 24.24 -24.11 4.48
C ILE A 588 25.33 -23.04 4.60
N LYS A 589 26.56 -23.46 4.92
CA LYS A 589 27.72 -22.58 5.06
C LYS A 589 28.90 -23.23 4.36
N LEU A 590 29.06 -22.96 3.08
CA LEU A 590 30.13 -23.53 2.25
C LEU A 590 31.20 -22.48 1.93
N LYS A 591 30.82 -21.21 1.83
CA LYS A 591 31.67 -20.09 1.39
C LYS A 591 31.87 -19.03 2.46
N ASP A 592 30.89 -18.81 3.35
CA ASP A 592 31.07 -17.89 4.48
C ASP A 592 32.07 -18.48 5.49
N VAL A 593 33.30 -17.98 5.49
CA VAL A 593 34.36 -18.38 6.44
C VAL A 593 34.59 -17.33 7.53
N GLU A 594 33.67 -16.36 7.69
CA GLU A 594 33.79 -15.35 8.74
C GLU A 594 33.77 -15.98 10.14
N ALA A 595 34.30 -15.21 11.10
CA ALA A 595 34.34 -15.56 12.52
C ALA A 595 32.96 -15.95 13.06
N TYR A 596 32.95 -16.54 14.26
CA TYR A 596 31.74 -17.00 14.92
C TYR A 596 30.64 -15.91 14.91
N LYS A 597 29.47 -16.30 14.40
CA LYS A 597 28.25 -15.50 14.42
C LYS A 597 27.07 -16.42 14.74
N PRO A 598 26.17 -16.01 15.65
CA PRO A 598 24.89 -16.67 15.84
C PRO A 598 24.18 -16.92 14.51
N VAL A 599 23.52 -18.06 14.37
CA VAL A 599 22.55 -18.33 13.32
C VAL A 599 21.17 -17.86 13.78
N TYR A 600 20.86 -18.09 15.06
CA TYR A 600 19.65 -17.63 15.72
C TYR A 600 20.02 -16.77 16.92
N TYR A 601 19.55 -15.52 16.93
CA TYR A 601 19.78 -14.59 18.03
C TYR A 601 18.44 -14.09 18.55
N ILE A 602 18.06 -14.51 19.76
CA ILE A 602 16.71 -14.28 20.30
C ILE A 602 16.84 -13.60 21.66
N ASP A 603 16.23 -12.42 21.83
CA ASP A 603 16.31 -11.63 23.07
C ASP A 603 17.75 -11.41 23.58
N ASN A 604 18.69 -11.21 22.65
CA ASN A 604 20.13 -11.13 22.88
C ASN A 604 20.81 -12.41 23.38
N GLU A 605 20.18 -13.56 23.24
CA GLU A 605 20.75 -14.87 23.53
C GLU A 605 21.02 -15.65 22.24
N ASP A 606 22.09 -16.44 22.27
CA ASP A 606 22.51 -17.30 21.17
C ASP A 606 21.87 -18.70 21.29
N TYR A 607 21.08 -19.08 20.28
CA TYR A 607 20.37 -20.36 20.23
C TYR A 607 20.99 -21.35 19.26
N ASN A 608 22.25 -21.13 18.87
CA ASN A 608 22.96 -22.02 17.97
C ASN A 608 22.90 -23.48 18.42
N TYR A 609 22.99 -23.77 19.72
CA TYR A 609 22.99 -25.14 20.28
C TYR A 609 21.84 -26.05 19.80
N LEU A 610 20.75 -25.46 19.28
CA LEU A 610 19.62 -26.16 18.68
C LEU A 610 19.87 -26.67 17.26
N ILE A 611 21.01 -26.34 16.64
CA ILE A 611 21.36 -26.72 15.26
C ILE A 611 22.36 -27.88 15.30
N PRO A 612 21.92 -29.13 15.01
CA PRO A 612 22.78 -30.30 15.06
C PRO A 612 24.00 -30.21 14.14
N GLU A 613 23.87 -29.52 13.00
CA GLU A 613 24.89 -29.45 11.96
C GLU A 613 26.03 -28.47 12.27
N PHE A 614 25.83 -27.49 13.16
CA PHE A 614 26.76 -26.36 13.38
C PHE A 614 27.21 -26.21 14.85
N ALA A 615 26.29 -26.19 15.80
CA ALA A 615 26.61 -25.58 17.11
C ALA A 615 27.22 -26.50 18.15
N ASN A 616 27.21 -27.79 17.85
CA ASN A 616 27.75 -28.76 18.76
C ASN A 616 29.14 -29.23 18.33
N ARG A 617 29.81 -28.68 17.32
CA ARG A 617 31.14 -29.18 16.92
C ARG A 617 32.22 -28.15 17.26
N ARG A 618 32.83 -28.31 18.43
CA ARG A 618 33.94 -27.47 18.89
C ARG A 618 35.26 -28.13 18.57
N TYR A 619 36.26 -27.34 18.21
CA TYR A 619 37.58 -27.86 17.88
C TYR A 619 38.61 -27.31 18.85
N VAL A 620 39.47 -28.19 19.34
CA VAL A 620 40.54 -27.82 20.25
C VAL A 620 41.87 -28.03 19.53
N THR A 621 42.65 -26.96 19.40
CA THR A 621 43.98 -27.01 18.74
C THR A 621 44.99 -26.15 19.49
N LYS A 622 46.24 -26.63 19.61
CA LYS A 622 47.35 -25.85 20.16
C LYS A 622 48.10 -25.16 19.02
N GLY A 623 47.93 -23.84 18.88
CA GLY A 623 48.61 -23.03 17.86
C GLY A 623 47.70 -22.59 16.71
N THR A 624 48.28 -22.15 15.60
CA THR A 624 47.51 -21.67 14.44
C THR A 624 46.71 -22.82 13.84
N ALA A 625 45.39 -22.64 13.70
CA ALA A 625 44.54 -23.60 13.01
C ALA A 625 45.11 -23.86 11.59
N PRO A 626 45.26 -25.12 11.15
CA PRO A 626 45.81 -25.45 9.83
C PRO A 626 45.08 -24.69 8.71
N ALA A 627 45.79 -24.16 7.72
CA ALA A 627 45.14 -23.50 6.58
C ALA A 627 44.12 -24.46 5.93
N GLY A 628 42.89 -24.00 5.68
CA GLY A 628 41.81 -24.87 5.18
C GLY A 628 40.99 -25.60 6.26
N THR A 629 41.36 -25.47 7.54
CA THR A 629 40.39 -25.67 8.63
C THR A 629 39.43 -24.49 8.64
N VAL A 630 38.13 -24.73 8.62
CA VAL A 630 37.13 -23.75 9.06
C VAL A 630 36.36 -24.36 10.23
N PRO A 631 36.95 -24.44 11.44
CA PRO A 631 36.24 -24.95 12.59
C PRO A 631 35.49 -23.78 13.25
N GLU A 632 34.20 -23.99 13.50
CA GLU A 632 33.25 -22.95 13.90
C GLU A 632 33.57 -22.28 15.24
N GLU A 633 34.26 -22.99 16.13
CA GLU A 633 34.87 -22.44 17.33
C GLU A 633 36.17 -23.21 17.61
N VAL A 634 37.31 -22.53 17.45
CA VAL A 634 38.64 -23.06 17.77
C VAL A 634 39.02 -22.57 19.16
N PHE A 635 39.37 -23.51 20.04
CA PHE A 635 39.80 -23.23 21.39
C PHE A 635 41.22 -23.75 21.62
N ASP A 636 42.00 -23.00 22.38
CA ASP A 636 43.36 -23.41 22.76
C ASP A 636 43.35 -24.54 23.81
N THR A 637 42.22 -24.75 24.50
CA THR A 637 42.04 -25.76 25.54
C THR A 637 40.64 -26.37 25.54
N VAL A 638 40.53 -27.62 26.02
CA VAL A 638 39.23 -28.31 26.19
C VAL A 638 38.34 -27.57 27.19
N ASN A 639 38.92 -26.97 28.24
CA ASN A 639 38.16 -26.20 29.22
C ASN A 639 37.51 -24.97 28.60
N ALA A 640 38.23 -24.24 27.76
CA ALA A 640 37.69 -23.08 27.05
C ALA A 640 36.52 -23.51 26.14
N ALA A 641 36.68 -24.64 25.44
CA ALA A 641 35.64 -25.26 24.63
C ALA A 641 34.41 -25.73 25.43
N ILE A 642 34.43 -25.74 26.76
CA ILE A 642 33.27 -26.15 27.58
C ILE A 642 32.73 -24.99 28.41
N SER A 643 33.58 -24.05 28.82
CA SER A 643 33.23 -22.94 29.72
C SER A 643 32.10 -22.03 29.21
N GLY A 644 31.93 -21.94 27.89
CA GLY A 644 30.88 -21.12 27.25
C GLY A 644 29.54 -21.82 27.00
N THR A 645 29.34 -23.07 27.43
CA THR A 645 28.05 -23.78 27.23
C THR A 645 27.13 -23.70 28.44
N LEU A 646 25.83 -23.57 28.19
CA LEU A 646 24.78 -23.65 29.23
C LEU A 646 24.76 -25.05 29.85
N ASP A 647 24.48 -25.12 31.15
CA ASP A 647 24.51 -26.40 31.89
C ASP A 647 23.41 -27.37 31.44
N TYR A 648 22.30 -26.86 30.89
CA TYR A 648 21.14 -27.64 30.46
C TYR A 648 20.97 -27.56 28.94
N VAL A 649 21.63 -28.45 28.19
CA VAL A 649 21.47 -28.55 26.72
C VAL A 649 20.96 -29.94 26.35
N ALA A 650 19.83 -29.99 25.64
CA ALA A 650 19.25 -31.24 25.16
C ALA A 650 20.07 -31.87 24.02
N ALA A 651 20.68 -31.03 23.18
CA ALA A 651 21.54 -31.46 22.08
C ALA A 651 22.91 -31.97 22.60
N LYS A 652 23.52 -32.89 21.85
CA LYS A 652 24.84 -33.45 22.18
C LYS A 652 25.94 -32.50 21.70
N LEU A 653 26.79 -32.00 22.61
CA LEU A 653 28.04 -31.30 22.32
C LEU A 653 29.12 -32.28 21.87
N PHE A 654 29.73 -32.05 20.72
CA PHE A 654 30.89 -32.72 20.14
C PHE A 654 32.13 -31.84 20.27
N ILE A 655 33.20 -32.38 20.83
CA ILE A 655 34.50 -31.71 20.95
C ILE A 655 35.52 -32.56 20.20
N ASN A 656 36.06 -32.00 19.13
CA ASN A 656 37.09 -32.61 18.30
C ASN A 656 38.45 -32.03 18.71
N ILE A 657 39.30 -32.86 19.30
CA ILE A 657 40.66 -32.46 19.67
C ILE A 657 41.57 -32.82 18.49
N ILE A 658 42.17 -31.80 17.88
CA ILE A 658 43.04 -31.98 16.71
C ILE A 658 44.42 -32.44 17.19
N GLY A 659 44.96 -33.49 16.60
CA GLY A 659 46.27 -34.04 16.93
C GLY A 659 47.37 -32.99 16.83
N GLY A 660 48.24 -32.97 17.84
CA GLY A 660 49.38 -32.05 17.94
C GLY A 660 50.56 -32.71 18.64
N VAL A 661 51.74 -32.09 18.54
CA VAL A 661 52.97 -32.59 19.17
C VAL A 661 52.89 -32.52 20.71
N ASP A 662 52.17 -31.54 21.23
CA ASP A 662 51.96 -31.34 22.66
C ASP A 662 50.60 -31.89 23.12
N ALA A 663 50.59 -32.57 24.25
CA ALA A 663 49.36 -33.01 24.90
C ALA A 663 48.45 -31.84 25.31
N TYR A 664 47.15 -31.97 25.11
CA TYR A 664 46.14 -30.97 25.50
C TYR A 664 45.89 -31.02 26.99
N GLU A 665 45.80 -29.87 27.65
CA GLU A 665 45.56 -29.82 29.10
C GLU A 665 44.07 -29.57 29.39
N THR A 666 43.52 -30.29 30.36
CA THR A 666 42.17 -30.09 30.89
C THR A 666 42.15 -30.23 32.42
N ILE A 667 41.21 -29.55 33.06
CA ILE A 667 40.98 -29.62 34.52
C ILE A 667 39.70 -30.39 34.81
N THR A 668 39.16 -30.29 36.02
CA THR A 668 37.82 -30.77 36.35
C THR A 668 36.76 -30.21 35.40
N ILE A 669 36.00 -31.08 34.75
CA ILE A 669 34.82 -30.72 33.96
C ILE A 669 33.58 -31.01 34.81
N ASN A 670 32.78 -30.00 35.11
CA ASN A 670 31.56 -30.14 35.92
C ASN A 670 30.34 -29.59 35.17
N LYS A 671 29.69 -30.45 34.38
CA LYS A 671 28.53 -30.14 33.54
C LYS A 671 27.55 -31.33 33.57
N PRO A 672 26.84 -31.56 34.70
CA PRO A 672 26.11 -32.81 34.95
C PRO A 672 24.92 -33.06 34.01
N LEU A 673 24.48 -32.03 33.28
CA LEU A 673 23.21 -32.00 32.53
C LEU A 673 23.39 -31.77 31.02
N ILE A 674 24.63 -31.90 30.53
CA ILE A 674 24.99 -31.82 29.10
C ILE A 674 25.15 -33.23 28.52
N ASN A 675 24.69 -33.44 27.28
CA ASN A 675 25.09 -34.56 26.45
C ASN A 675 26.45 -34.24 25.80
N LEU A 676 27.53 -34.97 26.10
CA LEU A 676 28.90 -34.65 25.64
C LEU A 676 29.52 -35.81 24.85
N GLU A 677 30.27 -35.49 23.80
CA GLU A 677 31.12 -36.39 23.03
C GLU A 677 32.47 -35.71 22.79
N ILE A 678 33.57 -36.35 23.18
CA ILE A 678 34.93 -35.87 22.91
C ILE A 678 35.64 -36.91 22.06
N THR A 679 36.20 -36.48 20.93
CA THR A 679 36.85 -37.33 19.94
C THR A 679 38.23 -36.78 19.57
N GLY A 680 39.25 -37.64 19.51
CA GLY A 680 40.56 -37.31 18.94
C GLY A 680 40.57 -37.45 17.42
N ILE A 681 41.14 -36.47 16.72
CA ILE A 681 41.25 -36.44 15.25
C ILE A 681 42.68 -36.07 14.86
N GLU A 682 43.35 -36.86 14.02
CA GLU A 682 44.66 -36.47 13.50
C GLU A 682 44.53 -35.65 12.22
N HIS A 683 45.39 -34.64 12.09
CA HIS A 683 45.55 -33.89 10.87
C HIS A 683 46.54 -34.63 9.97
N ILE A 684 46.05 -35.19 8.85
CA ILE A 684 46.89 -35.86 7.87
C ILE A 684 47.14 -34.88 6.71
N GLU A 685 48.39 -34.43 6.59
CA GLU A 685 48.85 -33.75 5.37
C GLU A 685 48.99 -34.78 4.24
N ASP A 686 47.98 -34.87 3.37
CA ASP A 686 48.06 -35.68 2.15
C ASP A 686 49.08 -35.01 1.21
N LYS A 687 50.33 -35.51 1.16
CA LYS A 687 51.41 -34.99 0.28
C LYS A 687 51.19 -35.27 -1.21
N LEU A 688 49.95 -35.43 -1.66
CA LEU A 688 49.59 -35.78 -3.03
C LEU A 688 48.76 -34.70 -3.72
N ALA A 689 49.26 -33.46 -3.75
CA ALA A 689 48.90 -32.52 -4.80
C ALA A 689 49.94 -32.62 -5.93
N LYS A 690 49.59 -33.31 -7.02
CA LYS A 690 50.20 -33.02 -8.33
C LYS A 690 49.70 -31.64 -8.76
N LYS A 691 50.60 -30.89 -9.40
CA LYS A 691 50.42 -29.54 -9.99
C LYS A 691 48.97 -29.14 -10.28
N ASP A 692 48.63 -27.97 -9.76
CA ASP A 692 47.51 -27.07 -10.13
C ASP A 692 46.18 -27.17 -9.36
N ASP A 693 46.04 -28.04 -8.34
CA ASP A 693 44.89 -28.01 -7.42
C ASP A 693 45.29 -27.54 -6.01
N GLU A 694 44.43 -26.73 -5.38
CA GLU A 694 44.56 -26.30 -3.98
C GLU A 694 44.77 -27.49 -3.04
N PRO A 695 45.57 -27.36 -1.95
CA PRO A 695 45.82 -28.46 -1.02
C PRO A 695 44.51 -28.97 -0.42
N GLN A 696 44.17 -30.23 -0.69
CA GLN A 696 43.06 -30.92 -0.04
C GLN A 696 43.58 -31.63 1.22
N PHE A 697 43.14 -31.16 2.40
CA PHE A 697 43.46 -31.78 3.68
C PHE A 697 42.44 -32.89 4.01
N LYS A 698 42.90 -34.03 4.54
CA LYS A 698 42.03 -35.10 5.05
C LYS A 698 42.19 -35.22 6.55
N TYR A 699 41.05 -35.43 7.22
CA TYR A 699 40.98 -35.71 8.65
C TYR A 699 40.59 -37.18 8.81
N GLU A 700 41.33 -37.90 9.64
CA GLU A 700 40.99 -39.27 10.01
C GLU A 700 40.83 -39.35 11.53
N GLU A 701 39.76 -40.03 11.98
CA GLU A 701 39.57 -40.39 13.38
C GLU A 701 40.64 -41.43 13.75
N VAL A 702 41.53 -41.10 14.69
CA VAL A 702 42.61 -41.99 15.08
C VAL A 702 42.90 -41.94 16.57
N LEU A 703 43.32 -43.08 17.09
CA LEU A 703 43.90 -43.23 18.42
C LEU A 703 45.31 -42.60 18.42
N GLY A 704 45.52 -41.54 19.20
CA GLY A 704 46.84 -40.89 19.28
C GLY A 704 46.86 -39.49 19.89
N VAL A 705 45.71 -38.82 19.94
CA VAL A 705 45.60 -37.49 20.54
C VAL A 705 45.70 -37.56 22.06
N GLN A 706 46.71 -36.89 22.63
CA GLN A 706 46.97 -36.93 24.06
C GLN A 706 46.26 -35.80 24.82
N LEU A 707 45.51 -36.17 25.85
CA LEU A 707 44.82 -35.27 26.78
C LEU A 707 45.34 -35.49 28.20
N ASN A 708 45.98 -34.49 28.78
CA ASN A 708 46.41 -34.48 30.17
C ASN A 708 45.30 -33.91 31.06
N ALA A 709 44.78 -34.72 31.98
CA ALA A 709 43.69 -34.35 32.88
C ALA A 709 44.20 -34.17 34.32
N THR A 710 43.90 -33.04 34.96
CA THR A 710 44.34 -32.75 36.34
C THR A 710 43.19 -32.79 37.38
N GLY A 711 41.98 -33.22 36.98
CA GLY A 711 40.78 -33.25 37.83
C GLY A 711 39.73 -34.29 37.39
N SER A 712 38.52 -34.23 37.97
CA SER A 712 37.44 -35.20 37.73
C SER A 712 36.54 -34.83 36.55
N PHE A 713 35.96 -35.82 35.88
CA PHE A 713 34.99 -35.63 34.81
C PHE A 713 33.57 -35.87 35.35
N ILE A 714 32.92 -34.80 35.80
CA ILE A 714 31.53 -34.81 36.28
C ILE A 714 30.63 -34.34 35.13
N VAL A 715 30.40 -35.24 34.18
CA VAL A 715 29.58 -34.98 32.99
C VAL A 715 28.73 -36.22 32.72
N GLY A 716 27.45 -36.03 32.40
CA GLY A 716 26.55 -37.17 32.15
C GLY A 716 25.95 -37.79 33.42
N ALA A 717 26.06 -37.12 34.57
CA ALA A 717 25.35 -37.50 35.78
C ALA A 717 23.84 -37.71 35.53
N TYR A 718 23.23 -36.97 34.59
CA TYR A 718 21.84 -37.16 34.17
C TYR A 718 21.67 -37.30 32.64
N ARG A 719 22.76 -37.47 31.87
CA ARG A 719 22.81 -37.38 30.39
C ARG A 719 23.91 -38.29 29.80
N SER A 720 24.17 -38.25 28.49
CA SER A 720 25.20 -39.09 27.84
C SER A 720 26.59 -38.45 27.83
N LEU A 721 27.65 -39.23 28.10
CA LEU A 721 29.05 -38.90 27.87
C LEU A 721 29.69 -39.95 26.95
N ASN A 722 30.29 -39.51 25.85
CA ASN A 722 31.04 -40.36 24.93
C ASN A 722 32.50 -39.89 24.83
N ILE A 723 33.44 -40.82 24.97
CA ILE A 723 34.87 -40.57 24.82
C ILE A 723 35.37 -41.52 23.74
N LYS A 724 35.99 -40.95 22.69
CA LYS A 724 36.41 -41.69 21.49
C LYS A 724 37.82 -41.32 21.05
N ASP A 725 38.63 -42.30 20.70
CA ASP A 725 39.90 -42.11 19.96
C ASP A 725 40.89 -41.15 20.68
N LEU A 726 41.03 -41.27 22.00
CA LEU A 726 41.83 -40.39 22.86
C LEU A 726 42.82 -41.16 23.76
N ASN A 727 43.98 -40.58 24.01
CA ASN A 727 44.92 -41.01 25.06
C ASN A 727 44.83 -40.04 26.24
N ILE A 728 44.15 -40.42 27.32
CA ILE A 728 43.93 -39.58 28.50
C ILE A 728 44.99 -39.93 29.55
N THR A 729 45.90 -39.00 29.86
CA THR A 729 46.88 -39.15 30.95
C THR A 729 46.44 -38.35 32.16
N TYR A 730 46.15 -38.99 33.29
CA TYR A 730 45.82 -38.27 34.53
C TYR A 730 47.09 -37.73 35.20
N LYS A 731 47.13 -36.43 35.50
CA LYS A 731 48.24 -35.72 36.16
C LYS A 731 47.84 -35.08 37.50
N GLY A 732 46.61 -35.32 37.99
CA GLY A 732 46.13 -34.76 39.25
C GLY A 732 46.80 -35.40 40.49
N PRO A 733 46.50 -34.89 41.70
CA PRO A 733 46.96 -35.51 42.95
C PRO A 733 46.50 -36.97 43.06
N LYS A 734 47.15 -37.81 43.89
CA LYS A 734 46.76 -39.21 44.21
C LYS A 734 45.35 -39.26 44.84
N THR A 735 44.34 -39.00 44.04
CA THR A 735 42.92 -38.93 44.35
C THR A 735 42.17 -39.61 43.21
N GLU A 736 40.88 -39.87 43.40
CA GLU A 736 40.06 -40.63 42.46
C GLU A 736 39.86 -39.85 41.14
N PHE A 737 40.28 -40.42 40.00
CA PHE A 737 39.79 -39.99 38.68
C PHE A 737 38.42 -40.63 38.44
N VAL A 738 37.36 -39.85 38.65
CA VAL A 738 35.98 -40.34 38.67
C VAL A 738 35.21 -39.86 37.45
N PHE A 739 34.51 -40.81 36.80
CA PHE A 739 33.32 -40.55 36.00
C PHE A 739 32.08 -40.79 36.86
N ILE A 740 31.21 -39.80 37.00
CA ILE A 740 29.95 -39.92 37.74
C ILE A 740 28.80 -40.04 36.75
N VAL A 741 28.06 -41.15 36.80
CA VAL A 741 26.88 -41.41 35.97
C VAL A 741 25.74 -41.81 36.91
N ASN A 742 24.62 -41.07 36.98
CA ASN A 742 23.46 -41.50 37.78
C ASN A 742 22.42 -42.22 36.90
N GLU A 743 21.34 -42.68 37.54
CA GLU A 743 20.21 -43.39 36.91
C GLU A 743 19.64 -42.62 35.69
N GLY A 744 19.75 -43.22 34.50
CA GLY A 744 19.31 -42.65 33.23
C GLY A 744 20.42 -42.02 32.36
N GLY A 745 21.63 -41.84 32.89
CA GLY A 745 22.81 -41.43 32.12
C GLY A 745 23.45 -42.58 31.33
N VAL A 746 24.26 -42.26 30.31
CA VAL A 746 24.98 -43.26 29.49
C VAL A 746 26.43 -42.84 29.32
N LEU A 747 27.38 -43.66 29.79
CA LEU A 747 28.81 -43.51 29.52
C LEU A 747 29.25 -44.49 28.44
N THR A 748 29.84 -43.97 27.35
CA THR A 748 30.46 -44.78 26.29
C THR A 748 31.93 -44.42 26.16
N VAL A 749 32.81 -45.41 26.32
CA VAL A 749 34.25 -45.26 26.05
C VAL A 749 34.61 -46.20 24.90
N LYS A 750 35.12 -45.65 23.80
CA LYS A 750 35.48 -46.40 22.59
C LYS A 750 36.86 -46.00 22.13
N ASN A 751 37.76 -46.96 21.88
CA ASN A 751 39.11 -46.67 21.39
C ASN A 751 39.82 -45.57 22.22
N ALA A 752 39.75 -45.61 23.56
CA ALA A 752 40.45 -44.64 24.39
C ALA A 752 41.39 -45.37 25.34
N VAL A 753 42.61 -44.85 25.49
CA VAL A 753 43.59 -45.32 26.48
C VAL A 753 43.59 -44.35 27.65
N ILE A 754 43.43 -44.85 28.86
CA ILE A 754 43.47 -44.04 30.08
C ILE A 754 44.69 -44.47 30.88
N ASP A 755 45.71 -43.62 30.87
CA ASP A 755 46.97 -43.83 31.56
C ASP A 755 47.03 -43.03 32.87
N VAL A 756 47.56 -43.68 33.89
CA VAL A 756 47.80 -43.09 35.20
C VAL A 756 49.28 -43.31 35.54
N PRO A 757 50.07 -42.25 35.70
CA PRO A 757 51.49 -42.39 35.98
C PRO A 757 51.73 -43.04 37.34
N ILE A 758 52.49 -44.15 37.34
CA ILE A 758 52.98 -44.80 38.55
C ILE A 758 54.08 -43.91 39.12
N THR A 759 53.91 -43.44 40.36
CA THR A 759 54.95 -42.70 41.09
C THR A 759 55.63 -43.65 42.08
N GLU A 760 56.95 -43.56 42.22
CA GLU A 760 57.83 -44.52 42.92
C GLU A 760 57.61 -44.62 44.45
N GLU A 761 56.60 -43.95 45.03
CA GLU A 761 56.30 -44.04 46.45
C GLU A 761 55.12 -45.00 46.71
N GLU A 762 55.46 -46.20 47.20
CA GLU A 762 54.55 -47.14 47.85
C GLU A 762 53.89 -46.47 49.06
N THR A 763 52.66 -46.00 48.87
CA THR A 763 51.51 -46.08 49.80
C THR A 763 50.36 -45.28 49.18
N ASP A 764 49.16 -45.84 49.36
CA ASP A 764 47.87 -45.51 48.75
C ASP A 764 47.70 -45.97 47.29
N GLU A 765 47.03 -47.13 47.15
CA GLU A 765 46.59 -47.70 45.88
C GLU A 765 45.76 -46.67 45.11
N TYR A 766 46.21 -46.32 43.91
CA TYR A 766 45.41 -45.53 43.00
C TYR A 766 44.22 -46.38 42.52
N VAL A 767 42.99 -45.94 42.80
CA VAL A 767 41.77 -46.59 42.30
C VAL A 767 41.11 -45.68 41.27
N GLY A 768 41.34 -45.95 39.99
CA GLY A 768 40.48 -45.45 38.93
C GLY A 768 39.21 -46.30 38.89
N TYR A 769 38.04 -45.71 39.15
CA TYR A 769 36.77 -46.44 39.05
C TYR A 769 35.67 -45.54 38.48
N VAL A 770 34.77 -46.15 37.72
CA VAL A 770 33.54 -45.49 37.27
C VAL A 770 32.54 -45.62 38.41
N LYS A 771 32.07 -44.49 38.94
CA LYS A 771 31.00 -44.47 39.95
C LYS A 771 29.66 -44.45 39.22
N LEU A 772 29.10 -45.64 39.05
CA LEU A 772 27.76 -45.89 38.52
C LEU A 772 26.69 -45.76 39.61
#